data_AF-A0A819VQU3-F1
#
_entry.id   AF-A0A819VQU3-F1
#
_cell.length_a   1.000
_cell.length_b   1.000
_cell.length_c   1.000
_cell.angle_alpha   90.00
_cell.angle_beta   90.00
_cell.angle_gamma   90.00
#
_symmetry.space_group_name_H-M   'P 1'
#
loop_
_entity.id
_entity.type
_entity.pdbx_description
1 polymer ?
#
loop_
_entity_poly.entity_id
_entity_poly.type
_entity_poly.pdbx_seq_one_letter_code
_entity_poly.pdbx_strand_id
1 'polypeptide(L)'
;MPCLRRLVELVFFIGFVSCSCANELLERIECFPERESNFSGYSEEACLNRSCEYDKTAPTDMVQCYLNSNYGYIMQGDKQETAGGFQLRLTRNQAVDSMFPDPIDNVILDVQYYTNDILRFRLYDANNPRYEVPIPLKPSNGRAPSPKYNFTYHSNSSRDNLFFFKITRQADQATLFDTSAGGLVLNNQFLQIVSRLQSRHVFGFGENNHDTLKHDVNDRRPWGIFARDQGTNEQTRLNHYGTHPFYLVMEQLPNTDQVPSGNMHGVLLLNSNAMDYSFTPMPSVTIRTIGGILDFFVFLGPKPEQVIQQYTWLVGYSILPPYWSIGFHLSRWEYRSLAEMQKVIKRNRDAGVPLDVQHADIDYMDARKTFTIDSINYAGMKEYFLQLNNEGVRTIIILDPALFDDQVNYQPTVQGIQEDVFIKWSNGSELMKGACWPGEVFFPDYFTARTQQWWSRLIRDFRRDMVSFDGLWIDMNEPAVFDTNEERPWNAGETGSNYTLKCPENSFDDPPYRTMAAFRYDEINNKSIRLSQKTLCLSAQQGEINSSTGKHKYIHYDVHNLYGWSQTKPTLDALRAASGKRGLVLPRSTFVGSGQWSGHWLGDNTAEWHEMKRSIIGMTEFNWFGIPFNGADICGYFNNATEEMCTRWMQVGAFYPFSRNHNNRGTIDQDPAAWSTTSLNSMISVLRIRYTILPYYYTLFYKAHTQGSTVIRPLFHEFPSDKATLDIYLQFLVGPYVMIAPVTDEGARTVQVYIPSSPWYNFYNGSMIPVQNQSISINAPLETIPILLRGGAIVPTQGFANNTKLSRMQPFGLIIIPDLNGNAVGDLFYDDGESIDTITAKSYFLATFKWSSSTSQLTMMVDVNGYKEMSNMKLNSLTIYGLKPTQTTVHVAGKQFSTSLRPNTQIVEVNDMGLPMDPSRWIINVGSINFIKINELCKLYNQNDKDKNGTSTNFLKHLKPIHSVEYKKRYTEEDECLPEEGIFEGNDEPTADLSTTNPSIGFIRLDELENNRQMKKTNKRFKMKNQI
;
A
#
# COMPACT_ATOMS: atom_id res chain seq x y z
N MET A 1 -18.11 -11.65 -64.24
CA MET A 1 -17.23 -12.07 -63.11
C MET A 1 -16.08 -11.11 -62.76
N PRO A 2 -15.49 -10.27 -63.65
CA PRO A 2 -14.38 -9.40 -63.24
C PRO A 2 -14.77 -8.17 -62.40
N CYS A 3 -16.01 -7.65 -62.53
CA CYS A 3 -16.46 -6.49 -61.73
C CYS A 3 -16.71 -6.82 -60.25
N LEU A 4 -17.11 -8.06 -59.92
CA LEU A 4 -17.36 -8.46 -58.54
C LEU A 4 -16.05 -8.62 -57.74
N ARG A 5 -14.97 -9.04 -58.42
CA ARG A 5 -13.63 -9.17 -57.82
C ARG A 5 -13.01 -7.82 -57.51
N ARG A 6 -13.17 -6.84 -58.41
CA ARG A 6 -12.76 -5.44 -58.17
C ARG A 6 -13.59 -4.75 -57.08
N LEU A 7 -14.89 -5.04 -56.96
CA LEU A 7 -15.71 -4.46 -55.89
C LEU A 7 -15.33 -5.03 -54.51
N VAL A 8 -15.05 -6.33 -54.44
CA VAL A 8 -14.58 -6.97 -53.20
C VAL A 8 -13.17 -6.49 -52.86
N GLU A 9 -12.25 -6.40 -53.81
CA GLU A 9 -10.92 -5.80 -53.59
C GLU A 9 -11.02 -4.34 -53.16
N LEU A 10 -11.91 -3.53 -53.75
CA LEU A 10 -12.11 -2.12 -53.36
C LEU A 10 -12.75 -1.99 -51.97
N VAL A 11 -13.69 -2.85 -51.59
CA VAL A 11 -14.30 -2.85 -50.24
C VAL A 11 -13.30 -3.35 -49.19
N PHE A 12 -12.45 -4.33 -49.52
CA PHE A 12 -11.33 -4.74 -48.67
C PHE A 12 -10.26 -3.65 -48.59
N PHE A 13 -9.95 -2.93 -49.69
CA PHE A 13 -9.00 -1.81 -49.69
C PHE A 13 -9.54 -0.62 -48.91
N ILE A 14 -10.80 -0.23 -49.10
CA ILE A 14 -11.46 0.85 -48.37
C ILE A 14 -11.59 0.48 -46.88
N GLY A 15 -11.89 -0.78 -46.56
CA GLY A 15 -11.93 -1.28 -45.18
C GLY A 15 -10.55 -1.38 -44.50
N PHE A 16 -9.48 -1.72 -45.25
CA PHE A 16 -8.11 -1.70 -44.74
C PHE A 16 -7.57 -0.27 -44.59
N VAL A 17 -7.85 0.62 -45.55
CA VAL A 17 -7.44 2.03 -45.50
C VAL A 17 -8.20 2.78 -44.40
N SER A 18 -9.51 2.56 -44.22
CA SER A 18 -10.26 3.17 -43.13
C SER A 18 -9.85 2.66 -41.75
N CYS A 19 -9.49 1.38 -41.62
CA CYS A 19 -8.97 0.80 -40.37
C CYS A 19 -7.52 1.26 -40.08
N SER A 20 -6.69 1.43 -41.12
CA SER A 20 -5.31 1.96 -40.99
C SER A 20 -5.29 3.44 -40.59
N CYS A 21 -6.13 4.29 -41.21
CA CYS A 21 -6.21 5.71 -40.89
C CYS A 21 -6.81 5.96 -39.49
N ALA A 22 -7.77 5.13 -39.06
CA ALA A 22 -8.33 5.22 -37.71
C ALA A 22 -7.30 4.84 -36.63
N ASN A 23 -6.45 3.84 -36.89
CA ASN A 23 -5.39 3.45 -35.94
C ASN A 23 -4.30 4.52 -35.81
N GLU A 24 -3.91 5.18 -36.91
CA GLU A 24 -2.89 6.23 -36.93
C GLU A 24 -3.28 7.45 -36.07
N LEU A 25 -4.55 7.85 -36.08
CA LEU A 25 -5.07 8.95 -35.25
C LEU A 25 -5.03 8.65 -33.74
N LEU A 26 -5.12 7.37 -33.36
CA LEU A 26 -5.14 6.94 -31.96
C LEU A 26 -3.73 6.82 -31.36
N GLU A 27 -2.70 6.65 -32.20
CA GLU A 27 -1.28 6.57 -31.81
C GLU A 27 -0.61 7.93 -31.61
N ARG A 28 -1.25 9.02 -32.05
CA ARG A 28 -0.68 10.37 -31.97
C ARG A 28 -0.33 10.77 -30.54
N ILE A 29 0.91 11.21 -30.36
CA ILE A 29 1.44 11.75 -29.10
C ILE A 29 1.34 13.28 -29.18
N GLU A 30 0.62 13.88 -28.24
CA GLU A 30 0.36 15.32 -28.19
C GLU A 30 1.67 16.14 -28.12
N CYS A 31 1.74 17.21 -28.93
CA CYS A 31 2.87 18.12 -29.00
C CYS A 31 2.71 19.38 -28.13
N PHE A 32 1.48 19.69 -27.69
CA PHE A 32 1.19 20.71 -26.68
C PHE A 32 0.59 20.12 -25.41
N PRO A 33 1.34 19.26 -24.67
CA PRO A 33 0.81 18.59 -23.50
C PRO A 33 0.44 19.53 -22.35
N GLU A 34 0.91 20.78 -22.36
CA GLU A 34 0.66 21.79 -21.32
C GLU A 34 -0.65 22.59 -21.48
N ARG A 35 -1.48 22.29 -22.49
CA ARG A 35 -2.76 22.98 -22.73
C ARG A 35 -3.97 22.13 -22.30
N GLU A 36 -5.03 22.80 -21.85
CA GLU A 36 -6.26 22.14 -21.36
C GLU A 36 -7.21 21.69 -22.47
N SER A 37 -7.22 22.39 -23.61
CA SER A 37 -8.31 22.29 -24.58
C SER A 37 -8.18 21.13 -25.57
N ASN A 38 -9.24 20.31 -25.66
CA ASN A 38 -9.65 19.34 -26.70
C ASN A 38 -8.68 19.12 -27.87
N PHE A 39 -7.43 18.67 -27.72
CA PHE A 39 -6.58 18.24 -28.85
C PHE A 39 -6.55 19.17 -30.09
N SER A 40 -6.91 20.46 -29.93
CA SER A 40 -7.28 21.40 -30.98
C SER A 40 -7.27 22.83 -30.42
N GLY A 41 -7.27 23.85 -31.28
CA GLY A 41 -7.23 25.26 -30.84
C GLY A 41 -5.83 25.91 -30.86
N TYR A 42 -4.83 25.25 -31.42
CA TYR A 42 -3.53 25.85 -31.79
C TYR A 42 -3.48 26.17 -33.28
N SER A 43 -2.70 27.19 -33.64
CA SER A 43 -2.41 27.46 -35.05
C SER A 43 -1.49 26.37 -35.60
N GLU A 44 -1.67 26.03 -36.87
CA GLU A 44 -0.72 25.20 -37.63
C GLU A 44 0.71 25.71 -37.46
N GLU A 45 0.89 27.03 -37.54
CA GLU A 45 2.18 27.69 -37.34
C GLU A 45 2.80 27.37 -35.96
N ALA A 46 2.02 27.43 -34.88
CA ALA A 46 2.52 27.09 -33.55
C ALA A 46 2.98 25.61 -33.48
N CYS A 47 2.23 24.71 -34.12
CA CYS A 47 2.60 23.30 -34.22
C CYS A 47 3.91 23.08 -34.97
N LEU A 48 4.01 23.65 -36.17
CA LEU A 48 5.20 23.54 -37.00
C LEU A 48 6.43 24.19 -36.35
N ASN A 49 6.25 25.24 -35.55
CA ASN A 49 7.33 25.88 -34.79
C ASN A 49 7.93 24.96 -33.70
N ARG A 50 7.19 23.94 -33.24
CA ARG A 50 7.73 22.87 -32.38
C ARG A 50 8.29 21.69 -33.20
N SER A 51 8.53 21.85 -34.50
CA SER A 51 8.90 20.75 -35.39
C SER A 51 7.93 19.55 -35.31
N CYS A 52 6.66 19.81 -35.00
CA CYS A 52 5.62 18.80 -34.92
C CYS A 52 4.83 18.72 -36.25
N GLU A 53 3.94 17.75 -36.36
CA GLU A 53 3.08 17.58 -37.52
C GLU A 53 1.66 18.05 -37.19
N TYR A 54 1.02 18.73 -38.15
CA TYR A 54 -0.32 19.26 -38.00
C TYR A 54 -1.28 18.67 -39.04
N ASP A 55 -2.41 18.14 -38.55
CA ASP A 55 -3.49 17.57 -39.35
C ASP A 55 -4.79 18.36 -39.14
N LYS A 56 -5.06 19.25 -40.10
CA LYS A 56 -6.30 20.05 -40.18
C LYS A 56 -7.57 19.21 -40.32
N THR A 57 -7.44 17.98 -40.78
CA THR A 57 -8.59 17.11 -41.09
C THR A 57 -8.99 16.23 -39.92
N ALA A 58 -8.15 16.14 -38.88
CA ALA A 58 -8.48 15.39 -37.68
C ALA A 58 -9.65 16.03 -36.93
N PRO A 59 -10.58 15.20 -36.39
CA PRO A 59 -11.66 15.66 -35.52
C PRO A 59 -11.15 16.53 -34.37
N THR A 60 -11.95 17.48 -33.90
CA THR A 60 -11.58 18.39 -32.81
C THR A 60 -11.45 17.69 -31.45
N ASP A 61 -11.87 16.43 -31.32
CA ASP A 61 -11.66 15.58 -30.14
C ASP A 61 -10.45 14.63 -30.31
N MET A 62 -9.66 14.79 -31.38
CA MET A 62 -8.45 14.02 -31.69
C MET A 62 -7.24 14.94 -31.83
N VAL A 63 -6.03 14.41 -31.57
CA VAL A 63 -4.75 15.15 -31.65
C VAL A 63 -4.52 15.70 -33.05
N GLN A 64 -4.66 17.01 -33.22
CA GLN A 64 -4.39 17.71 -34.48
C GLN A 64 -2.91 18.06 -34.66
N CYS A 65 -2.15 18.30 -33.57
CA CYS A 65 -0.72 18.58 -33.52
C CYS A 65 -0.04 17.50 -32.70
N TYR A 66 0.76 16.70 -33.36
CA TYR A 66 1.38 15.54 -32.76
C TYR A 66 2.87 15.52 -33.05
N LEU A 67 3.62 14.79 -32.22
CA LEU A 67 5.05 14.66 -32.39
C LEU A 67 5.38 14.11 -33.78
N ASN A 68 6.31 14.78 -34.46
CA ASN A 68 6.91 14.28 -35.69
C ASN A 68 7.61 12.94 -35.45
N SER A 69 7.54 12.02 -36.40
CA SER A 69 8.14 10.68 -36.26
C SER A 69 9.67 10.69 -36.07
N ASN A 70 10.35 11.81 -36.37
CA ASN A 70 11.77 12.00 -36.16
C ASN A 70 12.15 12.36 -34.71
N TYR A 71 11.18 12.68 -33.83
CA TYR A 71 11.48 12.89 -32.41
C TYR A 71 11.93 11.60 -31.74
N GLY A 72 13.18 11.60 -31.27
CA GLY A 72 13.76 10.48 -30.55
C GLY A 72 15.28 10.50 -30.55
N TYR A 73 15.86 9.34 -30.32
CA TYR A 73 17.30 9.14 -30.21
C TYR A 73 17.78 8.05 -31.16
N ILE A 74 19.04 8.11 -31.55
CA ILE A 74 19.71 7.14 -32.40
C ILE A 74 20.79 6.46 -31.57
N MET A 75 20.83 5.13 -31.60
CA MET A 75 21.86 4.37 -30.89
C MET A 75 23.24 4.59 -31.54
N GLN A 76 24.24 4.85 -30.70
CA GLN A 76 25.63 5.05 -31.11
C GLN A 76 26.51 3.90 -30.61
N GLY A 77 27.32 3.36 -31.51
CA GLY A 77 28.28 2.29 -31.21
C GLY A 77 27.63 0.99 -30.73
N ASP A 78 28.45 0.15 -30.12
CA ASP A 78 28.04 -1.16 -29.63
C ASP A 78 27.57 -1.11 -28.17
N LYS A 79 26.77 -2.11 -27.80
CA LYS A 79 26.36 -2.36 -26.42
C LYS A 79 27.59 -2.57 -25.52
N GLN A 80 27.63 -1.87 -24.39
CA GLN A 80 28.68 -2.00 -23.38
C GLN A 80 28.18 -2.83 -22.19
N GLU A 81 28.74 -4.01 -21.96
CA GLU A 81 28.36 -4.82 -20.78
C GLU A 81 28.84 -4.16 -19.48
N THR A 82 28.02 -4.28 -18.44
CA THR A 82 28.34 -3.85 -17.08
C THR A 82 28.21 -5.03 -16.12
N ALA A 83 28.66 -4.87 -14.87
CA ALA A 83 28.55 -5.93 -13.86
C ALA A 83 27.08 -6.37 -13.59
N GLY A 84 26.12 -5.46 -13.76
CA GLY A 84 24.69 -5.70 -13.49
C GLY A 84 23.82 -5.88 -14.74
N GLY A 85 24.35 -5.57 -15.93
CA GLY A 85 23.60 -5.59 -17.18
C GLY A 85 24.39 -4.95 -18.32
N PHE A 86 23.90 -3.87 -18.91
CA PHE A 86 24.59 -3.21 -20.02
C PHE A 86 24.16 -1.74 -20.18
N GLN A 87 24.97 -0.98 -20.92
CA GLN A 87 24.73 0.41 -21.28
C GLN A 87 24.69 0.58 -22.81
N LEU A 88 23.80 1.44 -23.28
CA LEU A 88 23.74 1.93 -24.66
C LEU A 88 23.93 3.45 -24.67
N ARG A 89 24.71 3.94 -25.63
CA ARG A 89 24.85 5.38 -25.90
C ARG A 89 23.82 5.79 -26.94
N LEU A 90 23.09 6.86 -26.66
CA LEU A 90 22.02 7.37 -27.50
C LEU A 90 22.32 8.84 -27.81
N THR A 91 22.15 9.25 -29.07
CA THR A 91 22.28 10.66 -29.47
C THR A 91 20.96 11.17 -30.03
N ARG A 92 20.53 12.35 -29.60
CA ARG A 92 19.29 12.98 -30.05
C ARG A 92 19.28 13.12 -31.57
N ASN A 93 18.16 12.76 -32.21
CA ASN A 93 18.01 12.97 -33.64
C ASN A 93 17.94 14.48 -33.95
N GLN A 94 18.91 14.99 -34.70
CA GLN A 94 19.02 16.41 -35.07
C GLN A 94 18.19 16.76 -36.32
N ALA A 95 17.42 15.82 -36.86
CA ALA A 95 16.51 16.09 -37.99
C ALA A 95 15.31 16.98 -37.62
N VAL A 96 15.04 17.13 -36.31
CA VAL A 96 14.02 18.03 -35.75
C VAL A 96 14.64 18.88 -34.65
N ASP A 97 14.16 20.11 -34.52
CA ASP A 97 14.55 20.98 -33.41
C ASP A 97 13.93 20.50 -32.09
N SER A 98 14.50 20.92 -30.95
CA SER A 98 13.94 20.56 -29.65
C SER A 98 12.69 21.38 -29.35
N MET A 99 11.68 20.73 -28.76
CA MET A 99 10.43 21.37 -28.34
C MET A 99 10.62 22.37 -27.19
N PHE A 100 11.55 22.08 -26.29
CA PHE A 100 11.85 22.88 -25.10
C PHE A 100 13.33 23.30 -25.08
N PRO A 101 13.70 24.29 -24.27
CA PRO A 101 15.11 24.70 -24.11
C PRO A 101 15.99 23.57 -23.55
N ASP A 102 17.30 23.70 -23.74
CA ASP A 102 18.34 22.83 -23.16
C ASP A 102 18.13 21.32 -23.42
N PRO A 103 18.14 20.87 -24.68
CA PRO A 103 18.03 19.44 -25.02
C PRO A 103 19.23 18.65 -24.50
N ILE A 104 18.97 17.40 -24.10
CA ILE A 104 20.03 16.47 -23.68
C ILE A 104 20.49 15.66 -24.91
N ASP A 105 21.49 16.15 -25.63
CA ASP A 105 21.89 15.54 -26.91
C ASP A 105 22.51 14.15 -26.77
N ASN A 106 23.16 13.84 -25.64
CA ASN A 106 23.83 12.56 -25.41
C ASN A 106 23.32 11.90 -24.15
N VAL A 107 22.73 10.71 -24.30
CA VAL A 107 22.05 9.99 -23.24
C VAL A 107 22.66 8.60 -23.06
N ILE A 108 22.79 8.16 -21.82
CA ILE A 108 23.06 6.76 -21.49
C ILE A 108 21.74 6.10 -21.13
N LEU A 109 21.42 5.00 -21.82
CA LEU A 109 20.48 4.01 -21.33
C LEU A 109 21.26 2.95 -20.54
N ASP A 110 21.07 2.87 -19.24
CA ASP A 110 21.66 1.85 -18.37
C ASP A 110 20.60 0.83 -17.96
N VAL A 111 20.78 -0.43 -18.35
CA VAL A 111 19.87 -1.54 -18.05
C VAL A 111 20.53 -2.46 -17.04
N GLN A 112 19.82 -2.73 -15.94
CA GLN A 112 20.27 -3.58 -14.85
C GLN A 112 19.27 -4.73 -14.66
N TYR A 113 19.77 -5.96 -14.73
CA TYR A 113 19.02 -7.15 -14.37
C TYR A 113 18.96 -7.26 -12.84
N TYR A 114 18.07 -6.47 -12.21
CA TYR A 114 18.13 -6.13 -10.78
C TYR A 114 17.88 -7.34 -9.87
N THR A 115 16.81 -8.09 -10.15
CA THR A 115 16.54 -9.43 -9.59
C THR A 115 15.96 -10.32 -10.68
N ASN A 116 15.62 -11.58 -10.38
CA ASN A 116 14.95 -12.45 -11.34
C ASN A 116 13.57 -11.93 -11.78
N ASP A 117 12.96 -11.04 -10.97
CA ASP A 117 11.59 -10.55 -11.14
C ASP A 117 11.50 -9.01 -11.24
N ILE A 118 12.62 -8.30 -11.15
CA ILE A 118 12.70 -6.84 -11.24
C ILE A 118 13.78 -6.47 -12.25
N LEU A 119 13.41 -5.67 -13.26
CA LEU A 119 14.35 -5.00 -14.15
C LEU A 119 14.42 -3.53 -13.76
N ARG A 120 15.61 -2.93 -13.77
CA ARG A 120 15.79 -1.48 -13.69
C ARG A 120 16.37 -0.95 -15.00
N PHE A 121 15.85 0.16 -15.50
CA PHE A 121 16.50 0.90 -16.58
C PHE A 121 16.52 2.39 -16.29
N ARG A 122 17.61 3.06 -16.68
CA ARG A 122 17.81 4.49 -16.46
C ARG A 122 18.16 5.19 -17.76
N LEU A 123 17.58 6.38 -17.98
CA LEU A 123 18.00 7.30 -19.04
C LEU A 123 18.50 8.59 -18.38
N TYR A 124 19.78 8.89 -18.57
CA TYR A 124 20.43 10.06 -17.99
C TYR A 124 21.44 10.71 -18.94
N ASP A 125 21.75 11.98 -18.69
CA ASP A 125 22.72 12.76 -19.47
C ASP A 125 24.13 12.15 -19.34
N ALA A 126 24.74 11.84 -20.48
CA ALA A 126 26.06 11.21 -20.54
C ALA A 126 27.20 12.14 -20.11
N ASN A 127 26.97 13.45 -20.17
CA ASN A 127 28.00 14.48 -20.01
C ASN A 127 27.86 15.22 -18.68
N ASN A 128 26.64 15.38 -18.17
CA ASN A 128 26.37 16.15 -16.95
C ASN A 128 25.62 15.31 -15.91
N PRO A 129 26.13 15.20 -14.68
CA PRO A 129 25.37 14.62 -13.57
C PRO A 129 24.07 15.39 -13.34
N ARG A 130 22.98 14.68 -13.14
CA ARG A 130 21.65 15.23 -12.85
C ARG A 130 21.17 14.77 -11.49
N TYR A 131 20.15 15.43 -10.97
CA TYR A 131 19.51 15.02 -9.73
C TYR A 131 18.96 13.58 -9.84
N GLU A 132 19.33 12.75 -8.86
CA GLU A 132 18.78 11.41 -8.64
C GLU A 132 18.16 11.39 -7.24
N VAL A 133 17.00 10.74 -7.12
CA VAL A 133 16.22 10.72 -5.88
C VAL A 133 17.04 10.05 -4.74
N PRO A 134 17.29 10.74 -3.61
CA PRO A 134 18.18 10.27 -2.57
C PRO A 134 17.50 9.36 -1.54
N ILE A 135 16.62 8.45 -1.98
CA ILE A 135 16.02 7.45 -1.08
C ILE A 135 16.84 6.15 -1.07
N PRO A 136 16.94 5.45 0.07
CA PRO A 136 17.60 4.16 0.13
C PRO A 136 16.73 3.10 -0.56
N LEU A 137 17.32 2.40 -1.54
CA LEU A 137 16.72 1.22 -2.17
C LEU A 137 17.47 -0.03 -1.72
N LYS A 138 16.78 -1.17 -1.68
CA LYS A 138 17.44 -2.45 -1.43
C LYS A 138 18.35 -2.83 -2.60
N PRO A 139 19.68 -2.95 -2.40
CA PRO A 139 20.63 -3.10 -3.51
C PRO A 139 20.45 -4.41 -4.27
N SER A 140 20.82 -4.41 -5.54
CA SER A 140 21.01 -5.64 -6.32
C SER A 140 22.34 -6.31 -5.97
N ASN A 141 22.38 -7.64 -5.99
CA ASN A 141 23.60 -8.43 -5.79
C ASN A 141 24.29 -8.72 -7.14
N GLY A 142 24.50 -7.67 -7.95
CA GLY A 142 24.99 -7.81 -9.33
C GLY A 142 23.91 -8.27 -10.31
N ARG A 143 24.32 -8.87 -11.44
CA ARG A 143 23.40 -9.37 -12.48
C ARG A 143 22.54 -10.52 -11.95
N ALA A 144 21.23 -10.43 -12.13
CA ALA A 144 20.32 -11.52 -11.79
C ALA A 144 20.74 -12.84 -12.48
N PRO A 145 20.79 -13.97 -11.76
CA PRO A 145 21.28 -15.23 -12.31
C PRO A 145 20.30 -15.89 -13.28
N SER A 146 19.00 -15.60 -13.17
CA SER A 146 17.95 -16.20 -14.00
C SER A 146 16.81 -15.21 -14.21
N PRO A 147 17.05 -14.09 -14.93
CA PRO A 147 16.03 -13.08 -15.18
C PRO A 147 14.87 -13.69 -15.97
N LYS A 148 13.65 -13.52 -15.47
CA LYS A 148 12.42 -14.03 -16.10
C LYS A 148 11.87 -13.08 -17.18
N TYR A 149 12.70 -12.15 -17.63
CA TYR A 149 12.37 -11.12 -18.60
C TYR A 149 13.47 -11.00 -19.65
N ASN A 150 13.08 -10.54 -20.83
CA ASN A 150 13.99 -10.18 -21.91
C ASN A 150 13.92 -8.67 -22.13
N PHE A 151 15.08 -8.08 -22.38
CA PHE A 151 15.18 -6.71 -22.88
C PHE A 151 15.63 -6.78 -24.33
N THR A 152 14.76 -6.35 -25.24
CA THR A 152 15.06 -6.28 -26.68
C THR A 152 15.08 -4.82 -27.11
N TYR A 153 15.99 -4.46 -28.00
CA TYR A 153 16.09 -3.11 -28.54
C TYR A 153 16.38 -3.18 -30.03
N HIS A 154 15.98 -2.13 -30.74
CA HIS A 154 16.19 -2.02 -32.17
C HIS A 154 16.97 -0.75 -32.47
N SER A 155 18.05 -0.92 -33.24
CA SER A 155 18.91 0.16 -33.70
C SER A 155 18.59 0.61 -35.13
N ASN A 156 17.72 -0.13 -35.87
CA ASN A 156 17.25 0.18 -37.22
C ASN A 156 15.94 -0.56 -37.50
N SER A 157 14.79 0.12 -37.43
CA SER A 157 13.55 -0.40 -38.03
C SER A 157 13.55 -0.10 -39.53
N SER A 158 12.84 -0.89 -40.32
CA SER A 158 12.74 -0.73 -41.78
C SER A 158 11.96 0.52 -42.22
N ARG A 159 11.72 1.51 -41.33
CA ARG A 159 11.16 2.81 -41.71
C ARG A 159 11.93 4.04 -41.20
N ASP A 160 12.51 4.13 -39.98
CA ASP A 160 12.96 5.46 -39.48
C ASP A 160 14.23 5.55 -38.58
N ASN A 161 15.18 4.61 -38.57
CA ASN A 161 16.50 4.73 -37.85
C ASN A 161 16.51 5.13 -36.34
N LEU A 162 15.37 5.31 -35.68
CA LEU A 162 15.28 5.69 -34.26
C LEU A 162 15.30 4.48 -33.32
N PHE A 163 15.87 4.71 -32.14
CA PHE A 163 15.98 3.75 -31.04
C PHE A 163 14.64 3.55 -30.33
N PHE A 164 14.31 2.28 -30.09
CA PHE A 164 13.28 1.88 -29.13
C PHE A 164 13.63 0.53 -28.52
N PHE A 165 12.96 0.18 -27.43
CA PHE A 165 13.13 -1.09 -26.73
C PHE A 165 11.82 -1.64 -26.17
N LYS A 166 11.83 -2.93 -25.88
CA LYS A 166 10.74 -3.67 -25.23
C LYS A 166 11.26 -4.51 -24.08
N ILE A 167 10.43 -4.65 -23.06
CA ILE A 167 10.63 -5.58 -21.95
C ILE A 167 9.53 -6.62 -22.04
N THR A 168 9.89 -7.90 -22.18
CA THR A 168 8.93 -9.01 -22.29
C THR A 168 9.15 -10.06 -21.22
N ARG A 169 8.07 -10.66 -20.73
CA ARG A 169 8.13 -11.80 -19.81
C ARG A 169 8.50 -13.06 -20.58
N GLN A 170 9.47 -13.83 -20.09
CA GLN A 170 9.93 -15.04 -20.79
C GLN A 170 8.87 -16.14 -20.84
N ALA A 171 8.09 -16.31 -19.76
CA ALA A 171 7.18 -17.44 -19.61
C ALA A 171 6.02 -17.46 -20.63
N ASP A 172 5.48 -16.29 -20.98
CA ASP A 172 4.28 -16.14 -21.82
C ASP A 172 4.44 -15.11 -22.95
N GLN A 173 5.62 -14.49 -23.06
CA GLN A 173 5.93 -13.44 -24.04
C GLN A 173 5.08 -12.17 -23.89
N ALA A 174 4.42 -11.94 -22.74
CA ALA A 174 3.71 -10.70 -22.46
C ALA A 174 4.69 -9.51 -22.52
N THR A 175 4.33 -8.47 -23.27
CA THR A 175 5.10 -7.23 -23.36
C THR A 175 4.71 -6.32 -22.21
N LEU A 176 5.64 -6.06 -21.29
CA LEU A 176 5.39 -5.34 -20.03
C LEU A 176 5.70 -3.84 -20.16
N PHE A 177 6.62 -3.48 -21.07
CA PHE A 177 6.98 -2.10 -21.37
C PHE A 177 7.44 -2.02 -22.83
N ASP A 178 6.95 -1.05 -23.59
CA ASP A 178 7.20 -0.97 -25.04
C ASP A 178 7.24 0.48 -25.53
N THR A 179 8.45 0.96 -25.83
CA THR A 179 8.68 2.34 -26.30
C THR A 179 8.59 2.48 -27.82
N SER A 180 8.17 1.44 -28.54
CA SER A 180 8.07 1.49 -30.02
C SER A 180 6.97 2.40 -30.57
N ALA A 181 6.19 3.06 -29.70
CA ALA A 181 5.32 4.16 -30.10
C ALA A 181 6.10 5.47 -30.39
N GLY A 182 7.38 5.54 -30.00
CA GLY A 182 8.18 6.77 -30.09
C GLY A 182 7.92 7.72 -28.91
N GLY A 183 8.24 9.01 -29.08
CA GLY A 183 7.93 10.04 -28.09
C GLY A 183 8.92 10.21 -26.94
N LEU A 184 10.13 9.64 -27.05
CA LEU A 184 11.22 9.91 -26.12
C LEU A 184 11.80 11.30 -26.39
N VAL A 185 11.57 12.25 -25.48
CA VAL A 185 12.05 13.63 -25.55
C VAL A 185 12.70 13.97 -24.23
N LEU A 186 13.96 14.43 -24.23
CA LEU A 186 14.70 14.72 -23.01
C LEU A 186 15.40 16.08 -23.11
N ASN A 187 15.03 16.96 -22.20
CA ASN A 187 15.53 18.30 -21.98
C ASN A 187 15.84 18.47 -20.50
N ASN A 188 16.56 19.53 -20.15
CA ASN A 188 16.91 19.81 -18.76
C ASN A 188 15.67 19.91 -17.83
N GLN A 189 14.58 20.53 -18.31
CA GLN A 189 13.34 20.69 -17.55
C GLN A 189 12.10 20.07 -18.22
N PHE A 190 12.30 19.05 -19.08
CA PHE A 190 11.22 18.27 -19.67
C PHE A 190 11.72 16.89 -20.11
N LEU A 191 11.23 15.84 -19.46
CA LEU A 191 11.56 14.46 -19.76
C LEU A 191 10.26 13.72 -20.05
N GLN A 192 10.13 13.15 -21.25
CA GLN A 192 8.97 12.39 -21.68
C GLN A 192 9.37 10.99 -22.16
N ILE A 193 8.57 10.00 -21.76
CA ILE A 193 8.63 8.65 -22.32
C ILE A 193 7.20 8.11 -22.51
N VAL A 194 7.00 7.37 -23.59
CA VAL A 194 5.73 6.70 -23.90
C VAL A 194 5.95 5.20 -23.89
N SER A 195 5.07 4.47 -23.21
CA SER A 195 5.02 3.01 -23.28
C SER A 195 3.64 2.56 -23.72
N ARG A 196 3.55 1.69 -24.73
CA ARG A 196 2.34 0.90 -24.98
C ARG A 196 2.07 0.04 -23.73
N LEU A 197 0.80 -0.08 -23.38
CA LEU A 197 0.31 -0.88 -22.26
C LEU A 197 -0.13 -2.25 -22.77
N GLN A 198 0.17 -3.29 -21.99
CA GLN A 198 -0.21 -4.66 -22.34
C GLN A 198 -1.75 -4.84 -22.40
N SER A 199 -2.49 -4.07 -21.60
CA SER A 199 -3.94 -4.06 -21.54
C SER A 199 -4.49 -2.67 -21.17
N ARG A 200 -5.82 -2.54 -21.15
CA ARG A 200 -6.55 -1.35 -20.69
C ARG A 200 -6.83 -1.34 -19.18
N HIS A 201 -6.38 -2.35 -18.45
CA HIS A 201 -6.68 -2.53 -17.03
C HIS A 201 -5.56 -1.95 -16.18
N VAL A 202 -5.53 -0.62 -16.09
CA VAL A 202 -4.49 0.14 -15.38
C VAL A 202 -5.03 0.63 -14.04
N PHE A 203 -4.17 0.58 -13.02
CA PHE A 203 -4.50 1.00 -11.65
C PHE A 203 -3.34 1.79 -11.04
N GLY A 204 -3.65 2.62 -10.05
CA GLY A 204 -2.65 3.35 -9.26
C GLY A 204 -2.10 4.61 -9.94
N PHE A 205 -0.83 4.88 -9.62
CA PHE A 205 -0.28 6.19 -9.24
C PHE A 205 -1.17 7.05 -8.33
N GLY A 206 -0.57 8.03 -7.68
CA GLY A 206 -1.25 8.94 -6.75
C GLY A 206 -0.29 9.96 -6.15
N GLU A 207 -0.72 10.82 -5.24
CA GLU A 207 -2.04 10.88 -4.62
C GLU A 207 -3.00 11.83 -5.35
N ASN A 208 -4.15 11.31 -5.78
CA ASN A 208 -5.18 12.03 -6.53
C ASN A 208 -6.57 11.50 -6.14
N ASN A 209 -7.60 12.32 -6.31
CA ASN A 209 -8.99 11.84 -6.28
C ASN A 209 -9.33 11.01 -7.53
N HIS A 210 -9.35 9.69 -7.36
CA HIS A 210 -9.85 8.73 -8.34
C HIS A 210 -11.31 8.35 -8.05
N ASP A 211 -12.20 8.48 -9.05
CA ASP A 211 -13.62 8.09 -8.91
C ASP A 211 -13.84 6.57 -9.09
N THR A 212 -12.88 5.90 -9.72
CA THR A 212 -12.83 4.44 -9.91
C THR A 212 -11.41 3.96 -9.66
N LEU A 213 -11.25 2.73 -9.17
CA LEU A 213 -9.93 2.15 -8.93
C LEU A 213 -9.17 1.86 -10.24
N LYS A 214 -9.89 1.47 -11.30
CA LYS A 214 -9.36 1.28 -12.65
C LYS A 214 -9.40 2.61 -13.39
N HIS A 215 -8.29 2.98 -14.04
CA HIS A 215 -8.22 4.17 -14.89
C HIS A 215 -9.05 4.02 -16.17
N ASP A 216 -9.67 5.12 -16.62
CA ASP A 216 -10.17 5.22 -17.98
C ASP A 216 -9.03 5.59 -18.92
N VAL A 217 -8.46 4.58 -19.58
CA VAL A 217 -7.34 4.77 -20.52
C VAL A 217 -7.74 5.49 -21.82
N ASN A 218 -9.03 5.70 -22.08
CA ASN A 218 -9.46 6.53 -23.21
C ASN A 218 -9.44 8.02 -22.85
N ASP A 219 -9.42 8.33 -21.55
CA ASP A 219 -9.32 9.69 -21.09
C ASP A 219 -7.87 10.16 -21.13
N ARG A 220 -7.61 11.00 -22.13
CA ARG A 220 -6.29 11.53 -22.43
C ARG A 220 -5.87 12.70 -21.52
N ARG A 221 -6.76 13.26 -20.67
CA ARG A 221 -6.34 14.41 -19.84
C ARG A 221 -5.36 13.95 -18.76
N PRO A 222 -4.21 14.63 -18.61
CA PRO A 222 -3.17 14.25 -17.65
C PRO A 222 -3.61 14.33 -16.18
N TRP A 223 -2.94 13.52 -15.37
CA TRP A 223 -2.98 13.50 -13.91
C TRP A 223 -1.68 14.10 -13.37
N GLY A 224 -1.77 15.23 -12.68
CA GLY A 224 -0.61 15.87 -12.07
C GLY A 224 -0.23 15.22 -10.75
N ILE A 225 1.07 15.13 -10.48
CA ILE A 225 1.63 14.58 -9.24
C ILE A 225 2.69 15.54 -8.70
N PHE A 226 2.38 16.14 -7.55
CA PHE A 226 3.23 17.07 -6.81
C PHE A 226 2.59 17.28 -5.42
N ALA A 227 3.30 17.05 -4.33
CA ALA A 227 2.76 17.15 -2.97
C ALA A 227 2.12 18.53 -2.71
N ARG A 228 0.85 18.59 -2.32
CA ARG A 228 0.16 19.88 -2.17
C ARG A 228 -0.89 19.83 -1.08
N ASP A 229 -0.92 20.90 -0.29
CA ASP A 229 -1.97 21.18 0.69
C ASP A 229 -3.28 21.53 -0.04
N GLN A 230 -4.00 20.49 -0.40
CA GLN A 230 -5.26 20.56 -1.11
C GLN A 230 -6.20 19.46 -0.62
N GLY A 231 -7.27 19.88 0.07
CA GLY A 231 -8.34 19.00 0.50
C GLY A 231 -8.91 18.15 -0.63
N THR A 232 -9.47 16.98 -0.30
CA THR A 232 -10.10 16.07 -1.28
C THR A 232 -11.52 16.51 -1.66
N ASN A 233 -11.99 17.63 -1.11
CA ASN A 233 -13.30 18.23 -1.36
C ASN A 233 -13.50 18.79 -2.77
N GLU A 234 -12.43 18.90 -3.56
CA GLU A 234 -12.44 19.51 -4.89
C GLU A 234 -12.54 18.48 -6.05
N GLN A 235 -12.51 18.98 -7.28
CA GLN A 235 -12.67 18.22 -8.52
C GLN A 235 -11.65 17.07 -8.66
N THR A 236 -11.96 16.09 -9.51
CA THR A 236 -11.03 15.01 -9.83
C THR A 236 -9.74 15.51 -10.50
N ARG A 237 -8.65 14.74 -10.32
CA ARG A 237 -7.32 14.95 -10.92
C ARG A 237 -6.46 16.06 -10.33
N LEU A 238 -6.85 16.64 -9.21
CA LEU A 238 -5.94 17.48 -8.44
C LEU A 238 -4.88 16.62 -7.76
N ASN A 239 -3.67 17.14 -7.67
CA ASN A 239 -2.61 16.58 -6.85
C ASN A 239 -2.87 16.92 -5.39
N HIS A 240 -2.74 15.92 -4.52
CA HIS A 240 -2.88 16.08 -3.07
C HIS A 240 -1.51 15.88 -2.41
N TYR A 241 -1.47 15.27 -1.22
CA TYR A 241 -0.38 15.38 -0.27
C TYR A 241 0.85 14.53 -0.63
N GLY A 242 0.62 13.32 -1.16
CA GLY A 242 1.65 12.34 -1.49
C GLY A 242 2.04 12.27 -2.97
N THR A 243 3.21 11.69 -3.23
CA THR A 243 3.74 11.46 -4.60
C THR A 243 4.15 10.00 -4.75
N HIS A 244 3.35 9.24 -5.51
CA HIS A 244 3.44 7.80 -5.73
C HIS A 244 3.38 7.47 -7.23
N PRO A 245 4.48 7.63 -7.98
CA PRO A 245 4.59 7.33 -9.42
C PRO A 245 4.69 5.82 -9.74
N PHE A 246 3.87 5.01 -9.07
CA PHE A 246 3.80 3.56 -9.23
C PHE A 246 2.44 3.13 -9.76
N TYR A 247 2.42 2.51 -10.95
CA TYR A 247 1.19 2.00 -11.56
C TYR A 247 1.28 0.50 -11.83
N LEU A 248 0.09 -0.06 -12.04
CA LEU A 248 -0.17 -1.48 -12.11
C LEU A 248 -0.98 -1.81 -13.36
N VAL A 249 -0.73 -2.95 -13.98
CA VAL A 249 -1.44 -3.39 -15.19
C VAL A 249 -1.85 -4.86 -15.06
N MET A 250 -3.15 -5.13 -15.02
CA MET A 250 -3.68 -6.49 -15.13
C MET A 250 -3.54 -6.96 -16.57
N GLU A 251 -2.74 -8.01 -16.79
CA GLU A 251 -2.41 -8.47 -18.13
C GLU A 251 -3.58 -9.21 -18.77
N GLN A 252 -3.77 -9.05 -20.08
CA GLN A 252 -4.73 -9.78 -20.88
C GLN A 252 -4.10 -10.99 -21.57
N LEU A 253 -4.91 -12.02 -21.87
CA LEU A 253 -4.46 -13.15 -22.66
C LEU A 253 -4.12 -12.72 -24.11
N PRO A 254 -3.12 -13.34 -24.76
CA PRO A 254 -2.78 -13.03 -26.14
C PRO A 254 -3.95 -13.25 -27.09
N ASN A 255 -4.14 -12.34 -28.05
CA ASN A 255 -5.20 -12.40 -29.07
C ASN A 255 -6.64 -12.46 -28.53
N THR A 256 -6.85 -12.04 -27.29
CA THR A 256 -8.19 -11.89 -26.71
C THR A 256 -8.39 -10.47 -26.22
N ASP A 257 -9.40 -9.80 -26.73
CA ASP A 257 -9.71 -8.45 -26.27
C ASP A 257 -10.31 -8.50 -24.86
N GLN A 258 -9.65 -7.80 -23.92
CA GLN A 258 -10.17 -7.57 -22.57
C GLN A 258 -10.44 -8.83 -21.72
N VAL A 259 -9.76 -9.95 -21.99
CA VAL A 259 -9.82 -11.14 -21.12
C VAL A 259 -8.59 -11.14 -20.22
N PRO A 260 -8.73 -10.96 -18.90
CA PRO A 260 -7.58 -10.96 -18.01
C PRO A 260 -6.95 -12.36 -17.95
N SER A 261 -5.63 -12.40 -18.06
CA SER A 261 -4.82 -13.60 -17.85
C SER A 261 -4.75 -14.00 -16.37
N GLY A 262 -4.96 -13.04 -15.48
CA GLY A 262 -4.70 -13.15 -14.06
C GLY A 262 -3.24 -12.86 -13.66
N ASN A 263 -2.37 -12.63 -14.66
CA ASN A 263 -1.04 -12.08 -14.44
C ASN A 263 -1.11 -10.55 -14.35
N MET A 264 -0.15 -9.95 -13.66
CA MET A 264 -0.08 -8.53 -13.42
C MET A 264 1.38 -8.12 -13.31
N HIS A 265 1.69 -6.93 -13.80
CA HIS A 265 2.99 -6.28 -13.61
C HIS A 265 2.79 -4.87 -13.04
N GLY A 266 3.87 -4.32 -12.50
CA GLY A 266 3.93 -2.96 -11.99
C GLY A 266 5.11 -2.20 -12.57
N VAL A 267 5.01 -0.87 -12.59
CA VAL A 267 6.08 0.02 -13.06
C VAL A 267 6.18 1.21 -12.11
N LEU A 268 7.39 1.46 -11.62
CA LEU A 268 7.74 2.64 -10.82
C LEU A 268 8.66 3.54 -11.64
N LEU A 269 8.34 4.83 -11.71
CA LEU A 269 9.32 5.88 -12.04
C LEU A 269 9.86 6.46 -10.74
N LEU A 270 11.14 6.23 -10.41
CA LEU A 270 11.78 6.85 -9.27
C LEU A 270 12.25 8.27 -9.65
N ASN A 271 11.34 9.23 -9.55
CA ASN A 271 11.57 10.65 -9.76
C ASN A 271 10.74 11.44 -8.72
N SER A 272 11.26 12.56 -8.21
CA SER A 272 10.57 13.41 -7.22
C SER A 272 10.28 14.83 -7.70
N ASN A 273 10.59 15.17 -8.96
CA ASN A 273 10.16 16.41 -9.57
C ASN A 273 8.66 16.37 -9.87
N ALA A 274 8.02 17.52 -10.11
CA ALA A 274 6.63 17.54 -10.57
C ALA A 274 6.48 16.75 -11.88
N MET A 275 5.37 16.04 -12.03
CA MET A 275 5.17 15.15 -13.17
C MET A 275 3.70 14.96 -13.52
N ASP A 276 3.47 14.47 -14.74
CA ASP A 276 2.14 14.15 -15.27
C ASP A 276 2.10 12.74 -15.87
N TYR A 277 0.98 12.06 -15.66
CA TYR A 277 0.64 10.80 -16.32
C TYR A 277 -0.59 11.00 -17.21
N SER A 278 -0.53 10.56 -18.46
CA SER A 278 -1.68 10.59 -19.38
C SER A 278 -1.78 9.31 -20.18
N PHE A 279 -2.99 8.94 -20.60
CA PHE A 279 -3.25 7.75 -21.39
C PHE A 279 -3.60 8.08 -22.83
N THR A 280 -3.56 7.08 -23.71
CA THR A 280 -4.17 7.19 -25.05
C THR A 280 -5.05 5.98 -25.38
N PRO A 281 -6.07 6.14 -26.25
CA PRO A 281 -7.00 5.06 -26.58
C PRO A 281 -6.36 3.87 -27.29
N MET A 282 -5.20 4.02 -27.94
CA MET A 282 -4.34 2.87 -28.18
C MET A 282 -3.54 2.66 -26.92
N PRO A 283 -3.92 1.71 -26.04
CA PRO A 283 -3.60 1.81 -24.63
C PRO A 283 -2.10 1.99 -24.46
N SER A 284 -1.73 3.20 -24.06
CA SER A 284 -0.37 3.61 -23.79
C SER A 284 -0.39 4.59 -22.64
N VAL A 285 0.72 4.68 -21.93
CA VAL A 285 0.96 5.67 -20.88
C VAL A 285 2.06 6.59 -21.35
N THR A 286 1.82 7.89 -21.28
CA THR A 286 2.81 8.95 -21.46
C THR A 286 3.13 9.55 -20.11
N ILE A 287 4.40 9.51 -19.74
CA ILE A 287 4.91 10.03 -18.47
C ILE A 287 5.79 11.24 -18.79
N ARG A 288 5.51 12.37 -18.13
CA ARG A 288 6.25 13.63 -18.29
C ARG A 288 6.73 14.12 -16.94
N THR A 289 7.99 14.49 -16.81
CA THR A 289 8.51 15.12 -15.58
C THR A 289 9.42 16.29 -15.92
N ILE A 290 9.51 17.28 -15.03
CA ILE A 290 10.23 18.53 -15.27
C ILE A 290 11.68 18.52 -14.75
N GLY A 291 12.21 17.38 -14.30
CA GLY A 291 13.59 17.35 -13.82
C GLY A 291 14.09 15.96 -13.47
N GLY A 292 15.29 15.92 -12.88
CA GLY A 292 15.97 14.67 -12.54
C GLY A 292 16.29 13.80 -13.76
N ILE A 293 16.17 12.48 -13.60
CA ILE A 293 16.37 11.46 -14.63
C ILE A 293 15.14 10.57 -14.77
N LEU A 294 15.09 9.74 -15.83
CA LEU A 294 14.11 8.67 -15.93
C LEU A 294 14.72 7.38 -15.36
N ASP A 295 14.40 7.04 -14.11
CA ASP A 295 14.85 5.81 -13.43
C ASP A 295 13.66 4.88 -13.18
N PHE A 296 13.52 3.85 -14.00
CA PHE A 296 12.38 2.96 -14.00
C PHE A 296 12.70 1.60 -13.39
N PHE A 297 11.73 1.07 -12.64
CA PHE A 297 11.69 -0.32 -12.22
C PHE A 297 10.44 -1.00 -12.79
N VAL A 298 10.62 -2.17 -13.38
CA VAL A 298 9.54 -3.01 -13.91
C VAL A 298 9.45 -4.28 -13.06
N PHE A 299 8.31 -4.47 -12.42
CA PHE A 299 8.01 -5.57 -11.50
C PHE A 299 7.16 -6.61 -12.20
N LEU A 300 7.66 -7.83 -12.29
CA LEU A 300 7.05 -8.85 -13.13
C LEU A 300 5.77 -9.46 -12.53
N GLY A 301 5.60 -9.59 -11.22
CA GLY A 301 4.55 -10.49 -10.69
C GLY A 301 4.90 -11.98 -10.93
N PRO A 302 3.98 -12.89 -11.29
CA PRO A 302 2.78 -12.57 -12.05
C PRO A 302 1.53 -12.30 -11.20
N LYS A 303 1.43 -12.72 -9.94
CA LYS A 303 0.20 -12.45 -9.17
C LYS A 303 0.15 -11.00 -8.66
N PRO A 304 -1.03 -10.38 -8.54
CA PRO A 304 -1.17 -9.01 -8.02
C PRO A 304 -0.42 -8.77 -6.70
N GLU A 305 -0.61 -9.62 -5.69
CA GLU A 305 0.12 -9.51 -4.42
C GLU A 305 1.65 -9.63 -4.58
N GLN A 306 2.14 -10.47 -5.50
CA GLN A 306 3.57 -10.62 -5.71
C GLN A 306 4.20 -9.36 -6.30
N VAL A 307 3.48 -8.62 -7.14
CA VAL A 307 3.94 -7.32 -7.65
C VAL A 307 4.15 -6.35 -6.49
N ILE A 308 3.20 -6.27 -5.55
CA ILE A 308 3.31 -5.39 -4.37
C ILE A 308 4.45 -5.85 -3.46
N GLN A 309 4.64 -7.15 -3.27
CA GLN A 309 5.75 -7.70 -2.49
C GLN A 309 7.11 -7.37 -3.13
N GLN A 310 7.21 -7.38 -4.47
CA GLN A 310 8.43 -6.99 -5.19
C GLN A 310 8.71 -5.49 -5.06
N TYR A 311 7.67 -4.65 -5.19
CA TYR A 311 7.77 -3.19 -4.99
C TYR A 311 8.21 -2.85 -3.57
N THR A 312 7.53 -3.35 -2.55
CA THR A 312 7.87 -3.10 -1.14
C THR A 312 9.19 -3.75 -0.71
N TRP A 313 9.63 -4.85 -1.34
CA TRP A 313 10.98 -5.36 -1.14
C TRP A 313 12.05 -4.36 -1.59
N LEU A 314 11.81 -3.65 -2.70
CA LEU A 314 12.74 -2.65 -3.25
C LEU A 314 12.77 -1.39 -2.39
N VAL A 315 11.59 -0.85 -2.08
CA VAL A 315 11.44 0.47 -1.44
C VAL A 315 11.32 0.40 0.09
N GLY A 316 11.36 -0.81 0.66
CA GLY A 316 11.27 -1.11 2.07
C GLY A 316 9.88 -1.54 2.54
N TYR A 317 9.84 -2.54 3.43
CA TYR A 317 8.60 -3.07 4.00
C TYR A 317 7.98 -2.09 4.98
N SER A 318 6.65 -2.15 5.11
CA SER A 318 5.90 -1.25 5.98
C SER A 318 6.29 -1.42 7.45
N ILE A 319 6.15 -0.37 8.25
CA ILE A 319 6.23 -0.47 9.71
C ILE A 319 5.20 -1.49 10.24
N LEU A 320 5.58 -2.28 11.25
CA LEU A 320 4.61 -3.01 12.05
C LEU A 320 3.97 -1.99 13.03
N PRO A 321 2.70 -1.59 12.89
CA PRO A 321 2.09 -0.66 13.83
C PRO A 321 2.10 -1.22 15.26
N PRO A 322 2.13 -0.39 16.31
CA PRO A 322 1.83 -0.87 17.65
C PRO A 322 0.37 -1.33 17.71
N TYR A 323 0.06 -2.37 18.49
CA TYR A 323 -1.27 -3.00 18.50
C TYR A 323 -2.38 -2.03 18.92
N TRP A 324 -2.08 -1.05 19.78
CA TRP A 324 -3.07 -0.05 20.18
C TRP A 324 -3.50 0.86 19.01
N SER A 325 -2.65 1.07 18.00
CA SER A 325 -2.97 1.98 16.90
C SER A 325 -3.88 1.35 15.86
N ILE A 326 -4.11 0.04 15.89
CA ILE A 326 -5.16 -0.60 15.07
C ILE A 326 -6.52 -0.57 15.78
N GLY A 327 -6.62 0.01 16.98
CA GLY A 327 -7.88 0.33 17.65
C GLY A 327 -8.64 1.48 16.97
N PHE A 328 -9.63 2.04 17.67
CA PHE A 328 -10.40 3.20 17.18
C PHE A 328 -9.83 4.50 17.76
N HIS A 329 -9.75 5.53 16.91
CA HIS A 329 -9.20 6.84 17.22
C HIS A 329 -10.29 7.91 17.17
N LEU A 330 -10.24 8.85 18.12
CA LEU A 330 -11.12 10.02 18.15
C LEU A 330 -10.29 11.30 18.06
N SER A 331 -10.78 12.25 17.25
CA SER A 331 -10.10 13.52 16.96
C SER A 331 -11.10 14.59 16.54
N ARG A 332 -10.68 15.85 16.59
CA ARG A 332 -11.24 16.98 15.83
C ARG A 332 -10.24 18.13 15.83
N TRP A 333 -10.33 18.97 14.80
CA TRP A 333 -9.81 20.32 14.86
C TRP A 333 -10.71 21.16 15.78
N GLU A 334 -10.10 21.71 16.82
CA GLU A 334 -10.71 22.59 17.81
C GLU A 334 -11.73 21.93 18.75
N TYR A 335 -11.24 21.30 19.82
CA TYR A 335 -12.04 21.03 21.02
C TYR A 335 -12.28 22.30 21.85
N ARG A 336 -11.42 23.32 21.69
CA ARG A 336 -11.39 24.63 22.39
C ARG A 336 -10.72 24.61 23.76
N SER A 337 -10.83 23.52 24.53
CA SER A 337 -10.17 23.38 25.83
C SER A 337 -10.06 21.92 26.25
N LEU A 338 -9.18 21.64 27.21
CA LEU A 338 -9.05 20.33 27.83
C LEU A 338 -10.37 19.84 28.45
N ALA A 339 -11.17 20.75 29.03
CA ALA A 339 -12.45 20.39 29.66
C ALA A 339 -13.48 19.89 28.62
N GLU A 340 -13.53 20.50 27.44
CA GLU A 340 -14.41 20.04 26.35
C GLU A 340 -13.90 18.73 25.76
N MET A 341 -12.59 18.58 25.57
CA MET A 341 -11.99 17.30 25.15
C MET A 341 -12.35 16.17 26.14
N GLN A 342 -12.23 16.42 27.44
CA GLN A 342 -12.61 15.49 28.51
C GLN A 342 -14.08 15.08 28.44
N LYS A 343 -14.99 16.02 28.16
CA LYS A 343 -16.43 15.73 28.02
C LYS A 343 -16.70 14.79 26.84
N VAL A 344 -16.07 15.05 25.69
CA VAL A 344 -16.21 14.22 24.49
C VAL A 344 -15.70 12.79 24.74
N ILE A 345 -14.50 12.67 25.33
CA ILE A 345 -13.94 11.35 25.71
C ILE A 345 -14.87 10.63 26.68
N LYS A 346 -15.33 11.34 27.72
CA LYS A 346 -16.17 10.75 28.75
C LYS A 346 -17.50 10.24 28.19
N ARG A 347 -18.22 11.02 27.38
CA ARG A 347 -19.52 10.58 26.83
C ARG A 347 -19.40 9.34 25.94
N ASN A 348 -18.33 9.22 25.14
CA ASN A 348 -18.10 8.04 24.31
C ASN A 348 -17.74 6.81 25.16
N ARG A 349 -16.93 6.98 26.20
CA ARG A 349 -16.57 5.88 27.11
C ARG A 349 -17.76 5.42 27.96
N ASP A 350 -18.56 6.36 28.48
CA ASP A 350 -19.79 6.06 29.23
C ASP A 350 -20.81 5.32 28.35
N ALA A 351 -20.87 5.65 27.06
CA ALA A 351 -21.69 4.96 26.07
C ALA A 351 -21.17 3.56 25.68
N GLY A 352 -19.95 3.19 26.08
CA GLY A 352 -19.36 1.89 25.76
C GLY A 352 -18.75 1.80 24.35
N VAL A 353 -18.40 2.94 23.75
CA VAL A 353 -17.64 3.00 22.49
C VAL A 353 -16.21 2.52 22.75
N PRO A 354 -15.72 1.49 22.03
CA PRO A 354 -14.31 1.12 22.11
C PRO A 354 -13.42 2.28 21.66
N LEU A 355 -12.43 2.68 22.48
CA LEU A 355 -11.57 3.83 22.23
C LEU A 355 -10.15 3.52 22.69
N ASP A 356 -9.20 3.56 21.75
CA ASP A 356 -7.78 3.34 22.02
C ASP A 356 -6.97 4.62 21.97
N VAL A 357 -7.37 5.60 21.16
CA VAL A 357 -6.53 6.78 20.91
C VAL A 357 -7.33 8.07 20.91
N GLN A 358 -6.87 9.03 21.69
CA GLN A 358 -7.29 10.42 21.59
C GLN A 358 -6.22 11.24 20.86
N HIS A 359 -6.64 12.03 19.88
CA HIS A 359 -5.75 13.00 19.22
C HIS A 359 -5.95 14.41 19.79
N ALA A 360 -4.90 15.23 19.82
CA ALA A 360 -4.99 16.66 20.07
C ALA A 360 -4.45 17.44 18.87
N ASP A 361 -5.31 18.28 18.31
CA ASP A 361 -5.03 19.16 17.18
C ASP A 361 -4.44 20.50 17.66
N ILE A 362 -4.12 21.43 16.76
CA ILE A 362 -3.35 22.65 17.01
C ILE A 362 -3.94 23.58 18.08
N ASP A 363 -5.20 23.38 18.48
CA ASP A 363 -5.84 24.16 19.54
C ASP A 363 -5.27 23.86 20.94
N TYR A 364 -4.53 22.76 21.12
CA TYR A 364 -3.80 22.53 22.37
C TYR A 364 -2.61 23.48 22.55
N MET A 365 -2.05 24.01 21.46
CA MET A 365 -0.82 24.80 21.45
C MET A 365 -1.09 26.27 21.82
N ASP A 366 -0.12 26.93 22.46
CA ASP A 366 -0.20 28.38 22.70
C ASP A 366 -0.07 29.12 21.36
N ALA A 367 -1.13 29.82 20.97
CA ALA A 367 -1.24 30.52 19.68
C ALA A 367 -0.78 29.66 18.47
N ARG A 368 -1.05 28.34 18.51
CA ARG A 368 -0.70 27.38 17.44
C ARG A 368 0.80 27.28 17.14
N LYS A 369 1.65 27.58 18.13
CA LYS A 369 3.10 27.43 18.02
C LYS A 369 3.48 25.99 18.39
N THR A 370 4.11 25.26 17.48
CA THR A 370 4.64 23.90 17.73
C THR A 370 5.48 23.86 19.03
N PHE A 371 5.51 22.73 19.74
CA PHE A 371 6.24 22.60 21.03
C PHE A 371 5.81 23.57 22.15
N THR A 372 4.56 24.03 22.14
CA THR A 372 3.96 24.80 23.24
C THR A 372 2.62 24.19 23.67
N ILE A 373 2.13 24.57 24.85
CA ILE A 373 0.79 24.24 25.36
C ILE A 373 0.11 25.57 25.76
N ASP A 374 -1.16 25.76 25.40
CA ASP A 374 -1.99 26.85 25.91
C ASP A 374 -2.17 26.68 27.43
N SER A 375 -1.49 27.55 28.19
CA SER A 375 -1.46 27.49 29.65
C SER A 375 -2.79 27.82 30.34
N ILE A 376 -3.80 28.30 29.60
CA ILE A 376 -5.13 28.64 30.10
C ILE A 376 -6.10 27.52 29.75
N ASN A 377 -6.29 27.24 28.45
CA ASN A 377 -7.32 26.33 27.97
C ASN A 377 -6.92 24.86 28.10
N TYR A 378 -5.62 24.58 28.17
CA TYR A 378 -5.06 23.23 28.23
C TYR A 378 -4.17 23.00 29.48
N ALA A 379 -4.38 23.80 30.52
CA ALA A 379 -3.77 23.56 31.83
C ALA A 379 -4.13 22.16 32.36
N GLY A 380 -3.13 21.38 32.77
CA GLY A 380 -3.30 20.01 33.28
C GLY A 380 -3.35 18.91 32.22
N MET A 381 -3.09 19.24 30.94
CA MET A 381 -3.13 18.28 29.83
C MET A 381 -2.16 17.11 30.02
N LYS A 382 -0.95 17.37 30.55
CA LYS A 382 0.05 16.33 30.81
C LYS A 382 -0.47 15.27 31.78
N GLU A 383 -1.04 15.71 32.90
CA GLU A 383 -1.58 14.85 33.95
C GLU A 383 -2.76 14.04 33.42
N TYR A 384 -3.64 14.67 32.64
CA TYR A 384 -4.78 13.98 32.02
C TYR A 384 -4.33 12.92 30.99
N PHE A 385 -3.33 13.22 30.17
CA PHE A 385 -2.80 12.28 29.19
C PHE A 385 -2.11 11.08 29.86
N LEU A 386 -1.40 11.30 30.97
CA LEU A 386 -0.87 10.22 31.81
C LEU A 386 -2.00 9.36 32.42
N GLN A 387 -3.10 9.98 32.86
CA GLN A 387 -4.26 9.26 33.35
C GLN A 387 -4.86 8.36 32.24
N LEU A 388 -5.10 8.91 31.05
CA LEU A 388 -5.61 8.15 29.90
C LEU A 388 -4.71 6.95 29.58
N ASN A 389 -3.39 7.15 29.57
CA ASN A 389 -2.42 6.10 29.30
C ASN A 389 -2.53 4.94 30.32
N ASN A 390 -2.65 5.27 31.62
CA ASN A 390 -2.86 4.29 32.68
C ASN A 390 -4.16 3.49 32.50
N GLU A 391 -5.21 4.13 31.97
CA GLU A 391 -6.50 3.50 31.66
C GLU A 391 -6.51 2.74 30.31
N GLY A 392 -5.40 2.78 29.56
CA GLY A 392 -5.24 2.07 28.29
C GLY A 392 -5.66 2.86 27.06
N VAL A 393 -5.85 4.17 27.17
CA VAL A 393 -6.08 5.09 26.04
C VAL A 393 -4.78 5.84 25.76
N ARG A 394 -4.27 5.75 24.54
CA ARG A 394 -3.07 6.42 24.07
C ARG A 394 -3.36 7.81 23.56
N THR A 395 -2.34 8.66 23.52
CA THR A 395 -2.47 10.03 23.03
C THR A 395 -1.55 10.30 21.86
N ILE A 396 -2.10 10.93 20.84
CA ILE A 396 -1.36 11.44 19.67
C ILE A 396 -1.54 12.96 19.65
N ILE A 397 -0.46 13.69 19.45
CA ILE A 397 -0.50 15.15 19.27
C ILE A 397 -0.06 15.50 17.85
N ILE A 398 -0.65 16.55 17.28
CA ILE A 398 -0.18 17.13 16.03
C ILE A 398 1.12 17.91 16.24
N LEU A 399 2.03 17.90 15.27
CA LEU A 399 3.21 18.76 15.19
C LEU A 399 3.37 19.24 13.74
N ASP A 400 3.27 20.55 13.53
CA ASP A 400 3.56 21.14 12.23
C ASP A 400 5.07 21.40 12.08
N PRO A 401 5.64 21.25 10.86
CA PRO A 401 7.04 21.52 10.60
C PRO A 401 7.36 23.02 10.66
N ALA A 402 6.39 23.89 10.40
CA ALA A 402 6.56 25.33 10.37
C ALA A 402 6.73 25.91 11.78
N LEU A 403 7.86 26.58 12.04
CA LEU A 403 8.17 27.15 13.35
C LEU A 403 8.03 28.67 13.37
N PHE A 404 7.29 29.20 14.33
CA PHE A 404 7.01 30.62 14.49
C PHE A 404 8.29 31.48 14.52
N ASP A 405 8.30 32.58 13.77
CA ASP A 405 9.40 33.54 13.73
C ASP A 405 9.38 34.44 14.99
N ASP A 406 9.96 33.92 16.07
CA ASP A 406 10.41 34.71 17.21
C ASP A 406 11.84 34.29 17.58
N GLN A 407 12.79 35.13 17.15
CA GLN A 407 14.22 34.90 17.28
C GLN A 407 14.77 35.26 18.67
N VAL A 408 13.89 35.58 19.63
CA VAL A 408 14.28 36.01 20.98
C VAL A 408 13.65 35.12 22.06
N ASN A 409 12.34 34.89 22.01
CA ASN A 409 11.62 34.25 23.13
C ASN A 409 11.19 32.81 22.84
N TYR A 410 11.10 32.42 21.56
CA TYR A 410 10.64 31.09 21.18
C TYR A 410 11.83 30.14 20.92
N GLN A 411 12.14 29.32 21.92
CA GLN A 411 13.35 28.49 21.96
C GLN A 411 13.56 27.59 20.72
N PRO A 412 12.53 26.94 20.14
CA PRO A 412 12.72 26.18 18.91
C PRO A 412 13.36 27.00 17.78
N THR A 413 12.90 28.25 17.56
CA THR A 413 13.47 29.13 16.54
C THR A 413 14.84 29.68 16.92
N VAL A 414 15.02 30.11 18.17
CA VAL A 414 16.32 30.58 18.68
C VAL A 414 17.42 29.53 18.48
N GLN A 415 17.15 28.29 18.90
CA GLN A 415 18.09 27.18 18.76
C GLN A 415 18.28 26.77 17.30
N GLY A 416 17.20 26.75 16.52
CA GLY A 416 17.27 26.39 15.10
C GLY A 416 18.15 27.36 14.28
N ILE A 417 18.10 28.65 14.58
CA ILE A 417 18.99 29.66 13.96
C ILE A 417 20.45 29.42 14.39
N GLN A 418 20.69 29.19 15.68
CA GLN A 418 22.04 28.93 16.21
C GLN A 418 22.69 27.68 15.61
N GLU A 419 21.89 26.66 15.33
CA GLU A 419 22.35 25.37 14.81
C GLU A 419 22.27 25.26 13.28
N ASP A 420 21.77 26.31 12.62
CA ASP A 420 21.69 26.41 11.16
C ASP A 420 20.85 25.29 10.52
N VAL A 421 19.63 25.12 11.01
CA VAL A 421 18.73 23.99 10.64
C VAL A 421 17.64 24.36 9.64
N PHE A 422 17.46 25.64 9.34
CA PHE A 422 16.35 26.13 8.51
C PHE A 422 16.70 26.23 7.02
N ILE A 423 15.69 26.05 6.18
CA ILE A 423 15.76 26.22 4.72
C ILE A 423 16.13 27.67 4.38
N LYS A 424 16.98 27.82 3.35
CA LYS A 424 17.51 29.12 2.92
C LYS A 424 17.11 29.48 1.49
N TRP A 425 17.15 30.77 1.20
CA TRP A 425 17.10 31.29 -0.17
C TRP A 425 18.28 30.81 -1.01
N SER A 426 18.18 31.00 -2.33
CA SER A 426 19.21 30.63 -3.29
C SER A 426 20.56 31.35 -3.09
N ASN A 427 20.59 32.44 -2.31
CA ASN A 427 21.83 33.10 -1.88
C ASN A 427 22.63 32.31 -0.81
N GLY A 428 22.02 31.28 -0.21
CA GLY A 428 22.64 30.38 0.77
C GLY A 428 22.86 30.97 2.17
N SER A 429 22.51 32.23 2.40
CA SER A 429 22.75 32.93 3.68
C SER A 429 21.47 33.37 4.38
N GLU A 430 20.41 33.65 3.65
CA GLU A 430 19.16 34.17 4.19
C GLU A 430 18.12 33.06 4.39
N LEU A 431 17.45 33.04 5.54
CA LEU A 431 16.41 32.06 5.83
C LEU A 431 15.15 32.32 4.99
N MET A 432 14.56 31.27 4.44
CA MET A 432 13.28 31.38 3.75
C MET A 432 12.14 31.38 4.76
N LYS A 433 11.40 32.49 4.80
CA LYS A 433 10.23 32.69 5.66
C LYS A 433 8.93 32.44 4.89
N GLY A 434 7.98 31.73 5.49
CA GLY A 434 6.62 31.59 4.98
C GLY A 434 5.56 32.07 5.98
N ALA A 435 4.30 31.76 5.69
CA ALA A 435 3.17 31.94 6.60
C ALA A 435 2.47 30.60 6.85
N CYS A 436 2.05 30.35 8.08
CA CYS A 436 1.28 29.15 8.47
C CYS A 436 0.37 29.45 9.68
N TRP A 437 0.04 28.44 10.49
CA TRP A 437 -0.88 28.56 11.63
C TRP A 437 -0.55 29.66 12.65
N PRO A 438 0.71 29.82 13.11
CA PRO A 438 1.05 30.86 14.09
C PRO A 438 1.40 32.22 13.44
N GLY A 439 1.26 32.36 12.12
CA GLY A 439 1.70 33.54 11.37
C GLY A 439 2.99 33.30 10.62
N GLU A 440 3.97 34.20 10.76
CA GLU A 440 5.28 34.10 10.09
C GLU A 440 6.11 32.94 10.65
N VAL A 441 6.72 32.14 9.76
CA VAL A 441 7.37 30.87 10.12
C VAL A 441 8.63 30.58 9.31
N PHE A 442 9.53 29.77 9.89
CA PHE A 442 10.64 29.11 9.20
C PHE A 442 10.42 27.60 9.07
N PHE A 443 11.09 26.98 8.09
CA PHE A 443 10.94 25.57 7.75
C PHE A 443 12.25 24.81 7.97
N PRO A 444 12.28 23.75 8.81
CA PRO A 444 13.47 22.94 9.01
C PRO A 444 13.87 22.15 7.76
N ASP A 445 15.18 22.06 7.50
CA ASP A 445 15.77 21.23 6.45
C ASP A 445 16.12 19.84 7.00
N TYR A 446 15.18 18.90 6.91
CA TYR A 446 15.34 17.55 7.48
C TYR A 446 16.37 16.66 6.74
N PHE A 447 16.97 17.13 5.64
CA PHE A 447 18.04 16.41 4.95
C PHE A 447 19.39 16.48 5.67
N THR A 448 19.55 17.35 6.67
CA THR A 448 20.82 17.49 7.41
C THR A 448 20.79 16.71 8.72
N ALA A 449 21.95 16.17 9.11
CA ALA A 449 22.06 15.45 10.38
C ALA A 449 21.82 16.39 11.59
N ARG A 450 22.20 17.67 11.47
CA ARG A 450 22.01 18.69 12.51
C ARG A 450 20.53 18.94 12.77
N THR A 451 19.73 19.15 11.73
CA THR A 451 18.27 19.33 11.85
C THR A 451 17.62 18.12 12.50
N GLN A 452 18.01 16.89 12.11
CA GLN A 452 17.45 15.67 12.68
C GLN A 452 17.75 15.55 14.19
N GLN A 453 18.96 15.89 14.62
CA GLN A 453 19.34 15.89 16.02
C GLN A 453 18.61 16.96 16.83
N TRP A 454 18.52 18.18 16.30
CA TRP A 454 17.79 19.28 16.91
C TRP A 454 16.29 18.96 17.07
N TRP A 455 15.65 18.48 16.00
CA TRP A 455 14.25 18.05 16.02
C TRP A 455 14.00 16.95 17.05
N SER A 456 14.93 15.98 17.12
CA SER A 456 14.89 14.90 18.12
C SER A 456 14.96 15.42 19.56
N ARG A 457 15.82 16.41 19.83
CA ARG A 457 15.90 17.04 21.16
C ARG A 457 14.59 17.74 21.51
N LEU A 458 14.03 18.54 20.59
CA LEU A 458 12.76 19.24 20.83
C LEU A 458 11.61 18.27 21.16
N ILE A 459 11.46 17.18 20.40
CA ILE A 459 10.45 16.15 20.68
C ILE A 459 10.66 15.52 22.06
N ARG A 460 11.90 15.13 22.38
CA ARG A 460 12.23 14.48 23.65
C ARG A 460 11.99 15.41 24.85
N ASP A 461 12.41 16.66 24.74
CA ASP A 461 12.25 17.67 25.79
C ASP A 461 10.76 18.02 25.96
N PHE A 462 10.03 18.23 24.86
CA PHE A 462 8.59 18.50 24.92
C PHE A 462 7.81 17.35 25.57
N ARG A 463 8.16 16.10 25.24
CA ARG A 463 7.56 14.92 25.86
C ARG A 463 7.84 14.83 27.36
N ARG A 464 9.10 15.10 27.74
CA ARG A 464 9.55 15.01 29.13
C ARG A 464 8.91 16.09 29.99
N ASP A 465 8.91 17.32 29.49
CA ASP A 465 8.65 18.50 30.30
C ASP A 465 7.19 18.96 30.21
N MET A 466 6.58 18.93 29.02
CA MET A 466 5.32 19.63 28.76
C MET A 466 4.09 18.72 28.61
N VAL A 467 4.19 17.60 27.87
CA VAL A 467 3.03 16.73 27.58
C VAL A 467 3.44 15.28 27.32
N SER A 468 2.66 14.31 27.79
CA SER A 468 2.92 12.89 27.46
C SER A 468 2.19 12.48 26.18
N PHE A 469 2.90 11.91 25.21
CA PHE A 469 2.31 11.33 24.00
C PHE A 469 2.93 9.97 23.66
N ASP A 470 2.15 9.16 22.95
CA ASP A 470 2.49 7.79 22.52
C ASP A 470 2.71 7.69 21.01
N GLY A 471 2.18 8.65 20.25
CA GLY A 471 2.38 8.82 18.81
C GLY A 471 2.41 10.30 18.41
N LEU A 472 2.82 10.56 17.18
CA LEU A 472 2.90 11.91 16.60
C LEU A 472 2.16 11.95 15.27
N TRP A 473 1.35 12.98 15.09
CA TRP A 473 0.75 13.35 13.81
C TRP A 473 1.57 14.52 13.27
N ILE A 474 2.26 14.35 12.14
CA ILE A 474 3.02 15.43 11.50
C ILE A 474 2.24 15.92 10.29
N ASP A 475 1.74 17.14 10.37
CA ASP A 475 0.85 17.72 9.37
C ASP A 475 1.51 18.86 8.61
N MET A 476 0.84 19.37 7.57
CA MET A 476 1.28 20.54 6.79
C MET A 476 2.68 20.35 6.17
N ASN A 477 3.06 19.11 5.88
CA ASN A 477 4.42 18.71 5.57
C ASN A 477 4.64 18.33 4.10
N GLU A 478 3.84 18.87 3.19
CA GLU A 478 4.11 18.86 1.75
C GLU A 478 5.43 19.55 1.33
N PRO A 479 5.89 20.70 1.89
CA PRO A 479 5.36 21.52 3.00
C PRO A 479 4.33 22.57 2.58
N ALA A 480 3.32 22.77 3.42
CA ALA A 480 2.32 23.80 3.21
C ALA A 480 2.84 25.18 3.62
N VAL A 481 2.60 26.18 2.77
CA VAL A 481 2.81 27.60 3.06
C VAL A 481 1.54 28.34 2.67
N PHE A 482 0.94 29.07 3.61
CA PHE A 482 -0.33 29.74 3.34
C PHE A 482 -0.14 30.89 2.36
N ASP A 483 -0.87 30.78 1.24
CA ASP A 483 -1.06 31.83 0.24
C ASP A 483 0.25 32.41 -0.33
N THR A 484 1.25 31.54 -0.58
CA THR A 484 2.44 31.91 -1.37
C THR A 484 2.03 32.60 -2.67
N ASN A 485 2.68 33.71 -2.99
CA ASN A 485 2.40 34.62 -4.12
C ASN A 485 1.12 35.48 -4.00
N GLU A 486 0.29 35.34 -2.96
CA GLU A 486 -0.94 36.15 -2.77
C GLU A 486 -0.71 37.41 -1.93
N GLU A 487 -1.62 38.38 -1.96
CA GLU A 487 -1.47 39.65 -1.24
C GLU A 487 -1.41 39.52 0.29
N ARG A 488 -2.15 38.56 0.85
CA ARG A 488 -2.24 38.31 2.29
C ARG A 488 -2.69 36.87 2.54
N PRO A 489 -2.33 36.24 3.68
CA PRO A 489 -2.80 34.91 3.98
C PRO A 489 -4.27 34.91 4.41
N TRP A 490 -4.99 33.83 4.12
CA TRP A 490 -6.41 33.67 4.44
C TRP A 490 -6.68 33.78 5.95
N ASN A 491 -5.70 33.39 6.78
CA ASN A 491 -5.77 33.44 8.24
C ASN A 491 -5.18 34.74 8.84
N ALA A 492 -4.91 35.77 8.04
CA ALA A 492 -4.33 37.04 8.52
C ALA A 492 -5.14 37.69 9.65
N GLY A 493 -6.46 37.54 9.64
CA GLY A 493 -7.34 38.05 10.70
C GLY A 493 -7.15 37.35 12.06
N GLU A 494 -6.60 36.14 12.07
CA GLU A 494 -6.36 35.36 13.28
C GLU A 494 -4.94 35.56 13.83
N THR A 495 -3.96 35.70 12.94
CA THR A 495 -2.55 35.85 13.30
C THR A 495 -2.12 37.31 13.47
N GLY A 496 -2.85 38.24 12.83
CA GLY A 496 -2.48 39.64 12.74
C GLY A 496 -1.33 39.94 11.76
N SER A 497 -0.76 38.92 11.11
CA SER A 497 0.28 39.11 10.09
C SER A 497 -0.32 39.09 8.68
N ASN A 498 0.10 40.06 7.86
CA ASN A 498 -0.21 40.11 6.44
C ASN A 498 0.93 39.54 5.57
N TYR A 499 1.98 38.96 6.19
CA TYR A 499 3.11 38.43 5.44
C TYR A 499 2.69 37.22 4.60
N THR A 500 3.12 37.21 3.34
CA THR A 500 3.09 36.04 2.46
C THR A 500 4.45 35.89 1.78
N LEU A 501 4.84 34.65 1.50
CA LEU A 501 6.04 34.37 0.72
C LEU A 501 5.82 34.82 -0.74
N LYS A 502 6.76 35.58 -1.30
CA LYS A 502 6.76 35.98 -2.73
C LYS A 502 7.94 35.36 -3.45
N CYS A 503 7.67 34.49 -4.41
CA CYS A 503 8.72 33.82 -5.16
C CYS A 503 9.18 34.64 -6.38
N PRO A 504 10.48 34.70 -6.67
CA PRO A 504 10.99 35.45 -7.82
C PRO A 504 10.57 34.79 -9.13
N GLU A 505 10.44 35.55 -10.22
CA GLU A 505 10.22 35.00 -11.57
C GLU A 505 11.47 34.25 -12.03
N ASN A 506 11.36 32.93 -12.22
CA ASN A 506 12.47 32.08 -12.64
C ASN A 506 11.96 30.73 -13.18
N SER A 507 12.83 29.97 -13.85
CA SER A 507 12.46 28.72 -14.50
C SER A 507 12.21 27.54 -13.55
N PHE A 508 12.49 27.66 -12.24
CA PHE A 508 12.09 26.64 -11.28
C PHE A 508 10.63 26.82 -10.88
N ASP A 509 10.23 28.03 -10.50
CA ASP A 509 8.86 28.34 -10.12
C ASP A 509 7.91 28.40 -11.35
N ASP A 510 8.46 28.74 -12.53
CA ASP A 510 7.76 28.84 -13.82
C ASP A 510 8.49 28.03 -14.91
N PRO A 511 8.47 26.68 -14.86
CA PRO A 511 9.22 25.84 -15.79
C PRO A 511 8.71 25.93 -17.22
N PRO A 512 9.57 25.67 -18.24
CA PRO A 512 9.17 25.73 -19.65
C PRO A 512 7.98 24.82 -20.00
N TYR A 513 7.92 23.63 -19.39
CA TYR A 513 6.74 22.78 -19.41
C TYR A 513 5.96 22.97 -18.11
N ARG A 514 4.73 23.46 -18.26
CA ARG A 514 3.83 23.68 -17.14
C ARG A 514 3.01 22.42 -16.87
N THR A 515 3.38 21.70 -15.81
CA THR A 515 2.68 20.48 -15.39
C THR A 515 1.24 20.76 -14.94
N MET A 516 0.41 19.72 -14.88
CA MET A 516 -0.95 19.85 -14.35
C MET A 516 -1.00 20.19 -12.87
N ALA A 517 0.09 19.92 -12.14
CA ALA A 517 0.21 20.29 -10.72
C ALA A 517 0.10 21.80 -10.48
N ALA A 518 0.45 22.62 -11.48
CA ALA A 518 0.22 24.05 -11.46
C ALA A 518 -1.02 24.43 -12.26
N PHE A 519 -1.13 23.92 -13.49
CA PHE A 519 -2.08 24.42 -14.48
C PHE A 519 -3.55 24.15 -14.13
N ARG A 520 -3.90 23.01 -13.52
CA ARG A 520 -5.31 22.68 -13.19
C ARG A 520 -5.99 23.70 -12.29
N TYR A 521 -5.21 24.37 -11.47
CA TYR A 521 -5.72 25.35 -10.54
C TYR A 521 -6.04 26.68 -11.22
N ASP A 522 -5.68 26.88 -12.49
CA ASP A 522 -5.99 28.10 -13.22
C ASP A 522 -7.46 28.26 -13.49
N GLU A 523 -8.10 27.21 -13.98
CA GLU A 523 -9.54 27.21 -14.24
C GLU A 523 -10.30 27.43 -12.93
N ILE A 524 -9.88 26.73 -11.87
CA ILE A 524 -10.52 26.78 -10.56
C ILE A 524 -10.42 28.19 -9.96
N ASN A 525 -9.27 28.85 -10.09
CA ASN A 525 -9.01 30.14 -9.46
C ASN A 525 -9.16 31.33 -10.40
N ASN A 526 -9.43 31.11 -11.69
CA ASN A 526 -9.44 32.11 -12.75
C ASN A 526 -8.17 32.99 -12.77
N LYS A 527 -7.00 32.38 -12.51
CA LYS A 527 -5.68 33.05 -12.45
C LYS A 527 -4.54 32.08 -12.74
N SER A 528 -3.44 32.55 -13.33
CA SER A 528 -2.26 31.70 -13.61
C SER A 528 -1.51 31.32 -12.33
N ILE A 529 -1.66 30.08 -11.89
CA ILE A 529 -1.03 29.50 -10.70
C ILE A 529 0.38 29.00 -11.00
N ARG A 530 1.33 29.33 -10.11
CA ARG A 530 2.73 28.92 -10.20
C ARG A 530 2.96 27.61 -9.43
N LEU A 531 4.05 26.89 -9.71
CA LEU A 531 4.34 25.66 -8.96
C LEU A 531 4.53 25.90 -7.46
N SER A 532 5.07 27.06 -7.08
CA SER A 532 5.26 27.42 -5.66
C SER A 532 3.99 27.83 -4.93
N GLN A 533 2.83 27.81 -5.60
CA GLN A 533 1.57 28.13 -4.94
C GLN A 533 1.30 27.15 -3.79
N LYS A 534 1.01 27.71 -2.60
CA LYS A 534 0.83 26.98 -1.34
C LYS A 534 2.06 26.22 -0.82
N THR A 535 3.27 26.50 -1.33
CA THR A 535 4.52 25.86 -0.88
C THR A 535 5.69 26.87 -0.89
N LEU A 536 6.91 26.41 -0.64
CA LEU A 536 8.12 27.21 -0.67
C LEU A 536 8.52 27.56 -2.11
N CYS A 537 9.37 28.57 -2.28
CA CYS A 537 9.92 28.87 -3.60
C CYS A 537 10.83 27.72 -4.06
N LEU A 538 10.68 27.30 -5.32
CA LEU A 538 11.37 26.09 -5.79
C LEU A 538 12.89 26.26 -5.91
N SER A 539 13.37 27.50 -5.90
CA SER A 539 14.80 27.84 -5.85
C SER A 539 15.44 27.73 -4.44
N ALA A 540 14.67 27.40 -3.39
CA ALA A 540 15.21 27.27 -2.03
C ALA A 540 16.28 26.16 -1.92
N GLN A 541 17.25 26.34 -1.04
CA GLN A 541 18.39 25.44 -0.85
C GLN A 541 18.22 24.52 0.36
N GLN A 542 18.55 23.23 0.18
CA GLN A 542 18.39 22.17 1.17
C GLN A 542 19.52 21.12 1.12
N GLY A 543 19.68 20.38 2.20
CA GLY A 543 20.70 19.36 2.39
C GLY A 543 22.07 19.91 2.75
N GLU A 544 22.99 19.01 3.09
CA GLU A 544 24.36 19.35 3.48
C GLU A 544 25.08 20.18 2.41
N ILE A 545 25.94 21.10 2.84
CA ILE A 545 26.77 21.90 1.94
C ILE A 545 27.84 21.00 1.33
N ASN A 546 27.91 20.95 0.01
CA ASN A 546 28.98 20.28 -0.69
C ASN A 546 30.28 21.07 -0.48
N SER A 547 31.24 20.47 0.24
CA SER A 547 32.52 21.09 0.59
C SER A 547 33.36 21.51 -0.62
N SER A 548 33.12 20.92 -1.80
CA SER A 548 33.86 21.21 -3.04
C SER A 548 33.24 22.37 -3.83
N THR A 549 31.93 22.61 -3.72
CA THR A 549 31.23 23.66 -4.50
C THR A 549 30.75 24.83 -3.64
N GLY A 550 30.72 24.67 -2.31
CA GLY A 550 30.17 25.65 -1.38
C GLY A 550 28.65 25.82 -1.48
N LYS A 551 27.95 24.97 -2.25
CA LYS A 551 26.49 25.01 -2.42
C LYS A 551 25.82 23.89 -1.65
N HIS A 552 24.59 24.13 -1.21
CA HIS A 552 23.72 23.07 -0.69
C HIS A 552 23.52 21.97 -1.74
N LYS A 553 23.37 20.73 -1.26
CA LYS A 553 23.28 19.54 -2.11
C LYS A 553 22.04 19.53 -3.01
N TYR A 554 20.92 20.10 -2.55
CA TYR A 554 19.64 20.05 -3.23
C TYR A 554 19.01 21.44 -3.37
N ILE A 555 18.16 21.57 -4.38
CA ILE A 555 17.20 22.66 -4.51
C ILE A 555 15.78 22.13 -4.31
N HIS A 556 14.90 22.95 -3.77
CA HIS A 556 13.52 22.53 -3.43
C HIS A 556 12.73 22.04 -4.65
N TYR A 557 13.01 22.56 -5.85
CA TYR A 557 12.48 22.06 -7.12
C TYR A 557 12.58 20.54 -7.27
N ASP A 558 13.73 19.96 -6.89
CA ASP A 558 14.00 18.52 -7.02
C ASP A 558 13.44 17.71 -5.84
N VAL A 559 13.48 18.27 -4.63
CA VAL A 559 13.22 17.54 -3.37
C VAL A 559 11.93 17.95 -2.66
N HIS A 560 11.09 18.80 -3.26
CA HIS A 560 9.81 19.23 -2.68
C HIS A 560 8.95 18.03 -2.27
N ASN A 561 8.76 17.06 -3.18
CA ASN A 561 7.99 15.84 -2.91
C ASN A 561 8.65 14.89 -1.88
N LEU A 562 9.80 15.26 -1.31
CA LEU A 562 10.51 14.51 -0.28
C LEU A 562 10.49 15.21 1.09
N TYR A 563 9.83 16.37 1.25
CA TYR A 563 9.85 17.08 2.53
C TYR A 563 9.22 16.25 3.66
N GLY A 564 7.96 15.81 3.50
CA GLY A 564 7.30 14.92 4.47
C GLY A 564 8.03 13.59 4.66
N TRP A 565 8.56 13.01 3.58
CA TRP A 565 9.40 11.80 3.64
C TRP A 565 10.64 12.00 4.52
N SER A 566 11.36 13.12 4.35
CA SER A 566 12.58 13.44 5.08
C SER A 566 12.32 13.76 6.56
N GLN A 567 11.15 14.31 6.90
CA GLN A 567 10.71 14.57 8.28
C GLN A 567 10.32 13.29 9.02
N THR A 568 9.77 12.30 8.32
CA THR A 568 9.07 11.16 8.94
C THR A 568 10.00 10.28 9.78
N LYS A 569 11.12 9.81 9.21
CA LYS A 569 12.03 8.91 9.92
C LYS A 569 12.67 9.58 11.15
N PRO A 570 13.22 10.80 11.07
CA PRO A 570 13.74 11.51 12.26
C PRO A 570 12.69 11.68 13.36
N THR A 571 11.44 11.93 12.99
CA THR A 571 10.32 12.04 13.96
C THR A 571 10.05 10.71 14.65
N LEU A 572 10.01 9.60 13.91
CA LEU A 572 9.82 8.26 14.49
C LEU A 572 10.99 7.89 15.41
N ASP A 573 12.22 8.13 14.99
CA ASP A 573 13.42 7.86 15.77
C ASP A 573 13.42 8.67 17.08
N ALA A 574 13.03 9.95 17.01
CA ALA A 574 12.88 10.80 18.18
C ALA A 574 11.80 10.30 19.14
N LEU A 575 10.63 9.91 18.63
CA LEU A 575 9.55 9.34 19.42
C LEU A 575 9.98 8.04 20.11
N ARG A 576 10.69 7.16 19.39
CA ARG A 576 11.24 5.91 19.94
C ARG A 576 12.28 6.19 21.02
N ALA A 577 13.18 7.15 20.80
CA ALA A 577 14.15 7.58 21.79
C ALA A 577 13.50 8.23 23.03
N ALA A 578 12.37 8.91 22.85
CA ALA A 578 11.63 9.56 23.94
C ALA A 578 10.77 8.59 24.77
N SER A 579 10.21 7.56 24.13
CA SER A 579 9.23 6.64 24.75
C SER A 579 9.80 5.27 25.10
N GLY A 580 10.88 4.83 24.44
CA GLY A 580 11.37 3.45 24.51
C GLY A 580 10.43 2.41 23.89
N LYS A 581 9.43 2.85 23.12
CA LYS A 581 8.39 2.01 22.51
C LYS A 581 8.33 2.21 21.00
N ARG A 582 7.68 1.30 20.29
CA ARG A 582 7.58 1.29 18.82
C ARG A 582 7.11 2.62 18.23
N GLY A 583 6.17 3.26 18.92
CA GLY A 583 5.55 4.53 18.52
C GLY A 583 4.78 4.43 17.20
N LEU A 584 4.14 5.52 16.83
CA LEU A 584 3.52 5.69 15.52
C LEU A 584 3.73 7.14 15.08
N VAL A 585 4.08 7.34 13.82
CA VAL A 585 4.07 8.65 13.16
C VAL A 585 3.05 8.61 12.02
N LEU A 586 2.23 9.65 11.93
CA LEU A 586 1.22 9.85 10.90
C LEU A 586 1.54 11.14 10.13
N PRO A 587 2.25 11.05 8.98
CA PRO A 587 2.45 12.17 8.07
C PRO A 587 1.30 12.35 7.09
N ARG A 588 1.05 13.60 6.70
CA ARG A 588 0.17 13.90 5.57
C ARG A 588 0.89 13.60 4.27
N SER A 589 1.98 14.32 4.00
CA SER A 589 2.77 14.13 2.79
C SER A 589 3.63 12.86 2.85
N THR A 590 3.60 12.10 1.77
CA THR A 590 4.33 10.83 1.63
C THR A 590 5.01 10.72 0.26
N PHE A 591 6.07 9.91 0.20
CA PHE A 591 6.76 9.55 -1.04
C PHE A 591 6.96 8.03 -1.08
N VAL A 592 7.50 7.55 -2.20
CA VAL A 592 7.97 6.17 -2.35
C VAL A 592 8.80 5.72 -1.14
N GLY A 593 8.36 4.65 -0.47
CA GLY A 593 9.04 4.07 0.69
C GLY A 593 8.66 4.66 2.06
N SER A 594 7.79 5.70 2.13
CA SER A 594 7.36 6.29 3.42
C SER A 594 6.77 5.26 4.40
N GLY A 595 6.12 4.22 3.90
CA GLY A 595 5.52 3.16 4.71
C GLY A 595 6.50 2.45 5.65
N GLN A 596 7.81 2.50 5.41
CA GLN A 596 8.84 1.96 6.31
C GLN A 596 8.78 2.54 7.72
N TRP A 597 8.30 3.78 7.86
CA TRP A 597 8.38 4.54 9.11
C TRP A 597 7.02 5.08 9.57
N SER A 598 5.97 5.01 8.75
CA SER A 598 4.71 5.65 9.08
C SER A 598 3.47 4.95 8.54
N GLY A 599 2.33 5.39 9.07
CA GLY A 599 1.05 5.31 8.38
C GLY A 599 0.81 6.48 7.44
N HIS A 600 -0.45 6.70 7.11
CA HIS A 600 -0.95 7.88 6.40
C HIS A 600 -2.47 8.02 6.64
N TRP A 601 -3.04 9.22 6.50
CA TRP A 601 -4.49 9.40 6.35
C TRP A 601 -4.75 10.20 5.08
N LEU A 602 -5.86 9.94 4.40
CA LEU A 602 -6.19 10.49 3.07
C LEU A 602 -6.51 12.00 3.07
N GLY A 603 -6.12 12.72 4.12
CA GLY A 603 -6.26 14.16 4.28
C GLY A 603 -7.68 14.66 4.48
N ASP A 604 -7.82 15.96 4.25
CA ASP A 604 -8.99 16.77 4.56
C ASP A 604 -10.13 16.48 3.57
N ASN A 605 -10.95 15.49 3.89
CA ASN A 605 -12.11 15.10 3.11
C ASN A 605 -13.39 15.86 3.49
N THR A 606 -14.49 15.61 2.78
CA THR A 606 -15.79 16.25 3.07
C THR A 606 -16.80 15.23 3.58
N ALA A 607 -17.69 15.69 4.45
CA ALA A 607 -18.88 14.98 4.90
C ALA A 607 -19.90 14.79 3.77
N GLU A 608 -19.55 13.97 2.77
CA GLU A 608 -20.39 13.62 1.61
C GLU A 608 -20.25 12.15 1.21
N TRP A 609 -21.33 11.57 0.68
CA TRP A 609 -21.38 10.14 0.29
C TRP A 609 -20.34 9.75 -0.77
N HIS A 610 -20.02 10.67 -1.69
CA HIS A 610 -19.05 10.40 -2.74
C HIS A 610 -17.61 10.38 -2.21
N GLU A 611 -17.30 11.16 -1.17
CA GLU A 611 -16.01 11.12 -0.47
C GLU A 611 -15.85 9.82 0.33
N MET A 612 -16.93 9.31 0.93
CA MET A 612 -16.92 7.97 1.51
C MET A 612 -16.60 6.89 0.47
N LYS A 613 -17.11 7.01 -0.78
CA LYS A 613 -16.75 6.08 -1.87
C LYS A 613 -15.26 6.20 -2.26
N ARG A 614 -14.77 7.44 -2.43
CA ARG A 614 -13.36 7.72 -2.78
C ARG A 614 -12.39 7.20 -1.72
N SER A 615 -12.77 7.26 -0.44
CA SER A 615 -11.93 6.74 0.65
C SER A 615 -11.61 5.24 0.51
N ILE A 616 -12.51 4.43 -0.07
CA ILE A 616 -12.27 3.00 -0.30
C ILE A 616 -11.24 2.80 -1.41
N ILE A 617 -11.27 3.67 -2.43
CA ILE A 617 -10.32 3.68 -3.54
C ILE A 617 -8.94 4.09 -3.02
N GLY A 618 -8.82 5.26 -2.39
CA GLY A 618 -7.56 5.74 -1.83
C GLY A 618 -6.95 4.77 -0.82
N MET A 619 -7.77 4.18 0.07
CA MET A 619 -7.27 3.18 1.02
C MET A 619 -6.64 1.96 0.33
N THR A 620 -7.25 1.53 -0.78
CA THR A 620 -6.76 0.41 -1.57
C THR A 620 -5.45 0.77 -2.28
N GLU A 621 -5.35 1.96 -2.84
CA GLU A 621 -4.14 2.43 -3.53
C GLU A 621 -2.95 2.58 -2.59
N PHE A 622 -3.15 3.10 -1.39
CA PHE A 622 -2.09 3.20 -0.39
C PHE A 622 -1.59 1.83 0.11
N ASN A 623 -2.39 0.76 -0.01
CA ASN A 623 -1.89 -0.61 0.20
C ASN A 623 -0.91 -1.01 -0.91
N TRP A 624 -1.13 -0.59 -2.16
CA TRP A 624 -0.18 -0.82 -3.25
C TRP A 624 1.09 0.02 -3.13
N PHE A 625 0.98 1.23 -2.57
CA PHE A 625 2.11 2.11 -2.29
C PHE A 625 2.96 1.67 -1.09
N GLY A 626 2.62 0.54 -0.46
CA GLY A 626 3.38 -0.02 0.66
C GLY A 626 3.09 0.67 2.00
N ILE A 627 1.96 1.37 2.10
CA ILE A 627 1.51 2.09 3.31
C ILE A 627 0.17 1.49 3.76
N PRO A 628 0.13 0.23 4.22
CA PRO A 628 -1.11 -0.46 4.54
C PRO A 628 -1.80 0.09 5.80
N PHE A 629 -1.10 0.80 6.69
CA PHE A 629 -1.71 1.46 7.85
C PHE A 629 -2.23 2.84 7.43
N ASN A 630 -3.39 2.84 6.77
CA ASN A 630 -4.04 4.06 6.24
C ASN A 630 -5.57 4.06 6.41
N GLY A 631 -6.19 5.23 6.23
CA GLY A 631 -7.63 5.44 6.30
C GLY A 631 -8.03 6.89 6.03
N ALA A 632 -9.33 7.18 5.95
CA ALA A 632 -9.87 8.53 5.82
C ALA A 632 -10.44 9.03 7.15
N ASP A 633 -10.69 10.34 7.23
CA ASP A 633 -11.43 10.93 8.34
C ASP A 633 -12.91 10.51 8.25
N ILE A 634 -13.29 9.62 9.16
CA ILE A 634 -14.62 9.01 9.20
C ILE A 634 -15.65 10.08 9.54
N CYS A 635 -16.76 10.06 8.81
CA CYS A 635 -17.84 11.07 8.79
C CYS A 635 -17.53 12.36 8.02
N GLY A 636 -16.29 12.55 7.59
CA GLY A 636 -15.86 13.69 6.79
C GLY A 636 -15.36 14.85 7.65
N TYR A 637 -14.30 15.52 7.19
CA TYR A 637 -13.70 16.65 7.88
C TYR A 637 -14.47 17.95 7.60
N PHE A 638 -14.57 18.39 6.34
CA PHE A 638 -15.35 19.56 5.95
C PHE A 638 -16.87 19.29 6.01
N ASN A 639 -17.65 20.35 6.23
CA ASN A 639 -19.12 20.35 6.32
C ASN A 639 -19.69 19.53 7.50
N ASN A 640 -20.98 19.71 7.78
CA ASN A 640 -21.67 18.95 8.82
C ASN A 640 -22.09 17.58 8.29
N ALA A 641 -21.67 16.51 8.95
CA ALA A 641 -22.17 15.18 8.65
C ALA A 641 -23.67 15.04 8.95
N THR A 642 -24.37 14.22 8.16
CA THR A 642 -25.70 13.74 8.52
C THR A 642 -25.59 12.46 9.34
N GLU A 643 -26.58 12.20 10.19
CA GLU A 643 -26.59 11.02 11.05
C GLU A 643 -26.50 9.70 10.26
N GLU A 644 -27.29 9.57 9.18
CA GLU A 644 -27.27 8.36 8.35
C GLU A 644 -25.89 8.15 7.70
N MET A 645 -25.33 9.21 7.11
CA MET A 645 -24.03 9.13 6.47
C MET A 645 -22.93 8.82 7.49
N CYS A 646 -22.89 9.50 8.64
CA CYS A 646 -21.89 9.21 9.66
C CYS A 646 -22.05 7.78 10.21
N THR A 647 -23.28 7.26 10.32
CA THR A 647 -23.52 5.86 10.68
C THR A 647 -22.95 4.89 9.64
N ARG A 648 -23.19 5.12 8.35
CA ARG A 648 -22.63 4.30 7.26
C ARG A 648 -21.11 4.43 7.15
N TRP A 649 -20.58 5.62 7.40
CA TRP A 649 -19.14 5.86 7.36
C TRP A 649 -18.44 5.20 8.54
N MET A 650 -19.00 5.26 9.75
CA MET A 650 -18.50 4.50 10.89
C MET A 650 -18.55 2.98 10.66
N GLN A 651 -19.56 2.48 9.93
CA GLN A 651 -19.63 1.08 9.53
C GLN A 651 -18.48 0.64 8.64
N VAL A 652 -18.21 1.35 7.53
CA VAL A 652 -17.09 1.01 6.66
C VAL A 652 -15.73 1.37 7.28
N GLY A 653 -15.67 2.49 8.01
CA GLY A 653 -14.48 3.03 8.65
C GLY A 653 -13.97 2.18 9.81
N ALA A 654 -14.83 1.37 10.45
CA ALA A 654 -14.41 0.32 11.37
C ALA A 654 -13.54 -0.77 10.70
N PHE A 655 -13.51 -0.83 9.36
CA PHE A 655 -12.66 -1.73 8.59
C PHE A 655 -11.53 -1.02 7.82
N TYR A 656 -11.31 0.27 8.07
CA TYR A 656 -10.06 0.92 7.65
C TYR A 656 -8.90 0.42 8.50
N PRO A 657 -7.71 0.17 7.93
CA PRO A 657 -6.53 -0.17 8.71
C PRO A 657 -6.21 0.85 9.81
N PHE A 658 -6.29 2.15 9.47
CA PHE A 658 -6.31 3.27 10.42
C PHE A 658 -7.75 3.81 10.53
N SER A 659 -8.35 3.67 11.72
CA SER A 659 -9.77 3.97 11.94
C SER A 659 -9.91 5.19 12.85
N ARG A 660 -10.02 6.39 12.26
CA ARG A 660 -10.15 7.68 12.97
C ARG A 660 -11.41 8.42 12.56
N ASN A 661 -12.22 8.81 13.54
CA ASN A 661 -13.19 9.88 13.36
C ASN A 661 -12.50 11.21 13.70
N HIS A 662 -12.50 12.13 12.73
CA HIS A 662 -11.91 13.46 12.81
C HIS A 662 -12.85 14.46 12.15
N ASN A 663 -12.81 15.70 12.57
CA ASN A 663 -13.80 16.72 12.23
C ASN A 663 -13.14 18.09 12.14
N ASN A 664 -13.75 19.02 11.41
CA ASN A 664 -13.28 20.39 11.28
C ASN A 664 -13.70 21.28 12.47
N ARG A 665 -13.06 22.44 12.57
CA ARG A 665 -13.47 23.56 13.42
C ARG A 665 -14.84 24.08 12.97
N GLY A 666 -15.70 24.40 13.95
CA GLY A 666 -16.97 25.10 13.72
C GLY A 666 -18.13 24.25 13.19
N THR A 667 -17.89 22.97 12.86
CA THR A 667 -18.93 21.99 12.54
C THR A 667 -19.56 21.39 13.81
N ILE A 668 -20.72 20.74 13.65
CA ILE A 668 -21.38 20.00 14.73
C ILE A 668 -20.52 18.83 15.23
N ASP A 669 -20.73 18.42 16.47
CA ASP A 669 -20.11 17.21 17.01
C ASP A 669 -20.53 15.98 16.20
N GLN A 670 -19.56 15.11 15.89
CA GLN A 670 -19.80 13.90 15.09
C GLN A 670 -19.14 12.64 15.64
N ASP A 671 -18.60 12.71 16.87
CA ASP A 671 -18.19 11.51 17.61
C ASP A 671 -19.39 10.60 17.87
N PRO A 672 -19.19 9.27 18.01
CA PRO A 672 -20.30 8.31 18.04
C PRO A 672 -21.41 8.63 19.05
N ALA A 673 -21.06 9.09 20.26
CA ALA A 673 -22.02 9.43 21.31
C ALA A 673 -22.78 10.75 21.10
N ALA A 674 -22.49 11.52 20.03
CA ALA A 674 -23.26 12.70 19.65
C ALA A 674 -24.57 12.33 18.91
N TRP A 675 -24.69 11.10 18.38
CA TRP A 675 -25.81 10.66 17.56
C TRP A 675 -26.91 9.93 18.35
N SER A 676 -28.02 9.58 17.69
CA SER A 676 -29.11 8.86 18.35
C SER A 676 -28.67 7.48 18.84
N THR A 677 -29.41 6.92 19.81
CA THR A 677 -29.16 5.59 20.36
C THR A 677 -29.11 4.50 19.29
N THR A 678 -29.92 4.60 18.23
CA THR A 678 -29.93 3.62 17.12
C THR A 678 -28.60 3.64 16.37
N SER A 679 -28.15 4.82 15.97
CA SER A 679 -26.89 5.03 15.26
C SER A 679 -25.69 4.66 16.13
N LEU A 680 -25.68 5.09 17.40
CA LEU A 680 -24.67 4.75 18.38
C LEU A 680 -24.54 3.22 18.57
N ASN A 681 -25.65 2.50 18.70
CA ASN A 681 -25.63 1.04 18.83
C ASN A 681 -25.07 0.36 17.57
N SER A 682 -25.38 0.88 16.38
CA SER A 682 -24.82 0.42 15.10
C SER A 682 -23.30 0.59 15.07
N MET A 683 -22.81 1.78 15.44
CA MET A 683 -21.39 2.12 15.51
C MET A 683 -20.63 1.26 16.55
N ILE A 684 -21.20 1.06 17.73
CA ILE A 684 -20.61 0.19 18.76
C ILE A 684 -20.54 -1.26 18.28
N SER A 685 -21.60 -1.77 17.64
CA SER A 685 -21.66 -3.13 17.14
C SER A 685 -20.54 -3.44 16.15
N VAL A 686 -20.34 -2.57 15.16
CA VAL A 686 -19.29 -2.76 14.15
C VAL A 686 -17.88 -2.56 14.72
N LEU A 687 -17.69 -1.62 15.65
CA LEU A 687 -16.41 -1.48 16.35
C LEU A 687 -16.07 -2.73 17.18
N ARG A 688 -17.04 -3.36 17.84
CA ARG A 688 -16.80 -4.63 18.54
C ARG A 688 -16.40 -5.76 17.60
N ILE A 689 -16.95 -5.80 16.38
CA ILE A 689 -16.50 -6.74 15.34
C ILE A 689 -15.05 -6.46 14.97
N ARG A 690 -14.68 -5.20 14.70
CA ARG A 690 -13.28 -4.81 14.47
C ARG A 690 -12.38 -5.33 15.58
N TYR A 691 -12.70 -5.03 16.84
CA TYR A 691 -11.89 -5.42 18.01
C TYR A 691 -11.78 -6.94 18.15
N THR A 692 -12.81 -7.68 17.75
CA THR A 692 -12.81 -9.15 17.75
C THR A 692 -11.81 -9.73 16.74
N ILE A 693 -11.61 -9.07 15.60
CA ILE A 693 -10.71 -9.53 14.52
C ILE A 693 -9.36 -8.80 14.49
N LEU A 694 -9.01 -8.02 15.52
CA LEU A 694 -7.69 -7.37 15.59
C LEU A 694 -6.50 -8.33 15.56
N PRO A 695 -6.55 -9.57 16.11
CA PRO A 695 -5.46 -10.54 15.92
C PRO A 695 -5.22 -10.88 14.45
N TYR A 696 -6.29 -10.92 13.64
CA TYR A 696 -6.20 -11.12 12.20
C TYR A 696 -5.58 -9.89 11.51
N TYR A 697 -6.03 -8.66 11.81
CA TYR A 697 -5.39 -7.44 11.32
C TYR A 697 -3.91 -7.38 11.66
N TYR A 698 -3.55 -7.65 12.91
CA TYR A 698 -2.17 -7.60 13.37
C TYR A 698 -1.29 -8.64 12.69
N THR A 699 -1.85 -9.82 12.40
CA THR A 699 -1.17 -10.84 11.58
C THR A 699 -0.99 -10.39 10.13
N LEU A 700 -1.96 -9.67 9.54
CA LEU A 700 -1.80 -9.08 8.21
C LEU A 700 -0.70 -8.01 8.20
N PHE A 701 -0.63 -7.17 9.23
CA PHE A 701 0.44 -6.19 9.38
C PHE A 701 1.81 -6.83 9.56
N TYR A 702 1.90 -7.95 10.31
CA TYR A 702 3.13 -8.74 10.37
C TYR A 702 3.55 -9.24 8.98
N LYS A 703 2.60 -9.74 8.17
CA LYS A 703 2.90 -10.15 6.78
C LYS A 703 3.29 -8.97 5.90
N ALA A 704 2.68 -7.79 6.07
CA ALA A 704 3.10 -6.59 5.38
C ALA A 704 4.54 -6.19 5.74
N HIS A 705 4.87 -6.23 7.03
CA HIS A 705 6.19 -5.88 7.56
C HIS A 705 7.30 -6.88 7.21
N THR A 706 6.97 -8.17 7.06
CA THR A 706 7.97 -9.23 6.82
C THR A 706 8.01 -9.77 5.40
N GLN A 707 6.92 -9.61 4.65
CA GLN A 707 6.76 -10.20 3.31
C GLN A 707 6.34 -9.17 2.26
N GLY A 708 5.90 -7.97 2.65
CA GLY A 708 5.44 -6.95 1.70
C GLY A 708 4.00 -7.15 1.19
N SER A 709 3.19 -7.93 1.92
CA SER A 709 1.78 -8.16 1.56
C SER A 709 0.88 -6.97 1.86
N THR A 710 -0.26 -6.89 1.18
CA THR A 710 -1.31 -5.89 1.49
C THR A 710 -2.19 -6.34 2.66
N VAL A 711 -2.79 -5.37 3.36
CA VAL A 711 -3.80 -5.57 4.41
C VAL A 711 -5.20 -5.46 3.82
N ILE A 712 -5.44 -4.48 2.95
CA ILE A 712 -6.68 -4.31 2.19
C ILE A 712 -6.44 -4.70 0.74
N ARG A 713 -7.37 -5.46 0.18
CA ARG A 713 -7.29 -5.99 -1.18
C ARG A 713 -8.56 -5.70 -1.96
N PRO A 714 -8.47 -5.26 -3.22
CA PRO A 714 -9.59 -5.37 -4.14
C PRO A 714 -9.81 -6.84 -4.49
N LEU A 715 -11.00 -7.16 -4.96
CA LEU A 715 -11.36 -8.56 -5.26
C LEU A 715 -10.43 -9.21 -6.29
N PHE A 716 -10.00 -8.48 -7.30
CA PHE A 716 -9.15 -9.02 -8.36
C PHE A 716 -7.77 -9.47 -7.85
N HIS A 717 -7.31 -9.08 -6.66
CA HIS A 717 -6.09 -9.65 -6.08
C HIS A 717 -6.24 -11.14 -5.77
N GLU A 718 -7.45 -11.56 -5.40
CA GLU A 718 -7.78 -12.94 -5.03
C GLU A 718 -8.48 -13.71 -6.15
N PHE A 719 -9.06 -13.00 -7.12
CA PHE A 719 -9.77 -13.54 -8.27
C PHE A 719 -9.29 -12.89 -9.59
N PRO A 720 -7.99 -12.91 -9.90
CA PRO A 720 -7.41 -12.07 -10.96
C PRO A 720 -7.85 -12.43 -12.38
N SER A 721 -8.34 -13.66 -12.60
CA SER A 721 -8.88 -14.11 -13.88
C SER A 721 -10.37 -13.79 -14.06
N ASP A 722 -11.04 -13.28 -13.03
CA ASP A 722 -12.45 -12.91 -13.09
C ASP A 722 -12.59 -11.46 -13.54
N LYS A 723 -12.94 -11.26 -14.81
CA LYS A 723 -13.08 -9.95 -15.44
C LYS A 723 -14.00 -9.01 -14.68
N ALA A 724 -15.08 -9.52 -14.07
CA ALA A 724 -16.04 -8.68 -13.36
C ALA A 724 -15.40 -7.97 -12.15
N THR A 725 -14.39 -8.58 -11.53
CA THR A 725 -13.73 -8.05 -10.34
C THR A 725 -12.83 -6.84 -10.61
N LEU A 726 -12.47 -6.57 -11.87
CA LEU A 726 -11.64 -5.44 -12.26
C LEU A 726 -12.36 -4.09 -12.15
N ASP A 727 -13.70 -4.12 -12.19
CA ASP A 727 -14.57 -2.94 -12.11
C ASP A 727 -15.17 -2.74 -10.72
N ILE A 728 -14.79 -3.57 -9.75
CA ILE A 728 -15.32 -3.54 -8.38
C ILE A 728 -14.34 -2.84 -7.46
N TYR A 729 -14.78 -1.70 -6.92
CA TYR A 729 -13.96 -0.86 -6.04
C TYR A 729 -14.70 -0.40 -4.76
N LEU A 730 -16.00 -0.66 -4.64
CA LEU A 730 -16.77 -0.37 -3.42
C LEU A 730 -16.90 -1.60 -2.50
N GLN A 731 -16.45 -2.76 -2.96
CA GLN A 731 -16.37 -4.00 -2.18
C GLN A 731 -14.91 -4.40 -2.09
N PHE A 732 -14.42 -4.66 -0.88
CA PHE A 732 -13.01 -4.95 -0.63
C PHE A 732 -12.85 -6.11 0.36
N LEU A 733 -11.62 -6.61 0.46
CA LEU A 733 -11.25 -7.67 1.39
C LEU A 733 -10.26 -7.14 2.43
N VAL A 734 -10.48 -7.51 3.69
CA VAL A 734 -9.46 -7.47 4.74
C VAL A 734 -8.68 -8.78 4.66
N GLY A 735 -7.43 -8.68 4.22
CA GLY A 735 -6.63 -9.82 3.76
C GLY A 735 -7.35 -10.60 2.65
N PRO A 736 -7.16 -11.92 2.54
CA PRO A 736 -7.79 -12.73 1.48
C PRO A 736 -9.22 -13.24 1.80
N TYR A 737 -9.71 -13.07 3.03
CA TYR A 737 -10.84 -13.88 3.54
C TYR A 737 -12.05 -13.13 4.09
N VAL A 738 -11.94 -11.86 4.49
CA VAL A 738 -13.05 -11.11 5.09
C VAL A 738 -13.50 -10.02 4.13
N MET A 739 -14.62 -10.21 3.46
CA MET A 739 -15.19 -9.24 2.53
C MET A 739 -16.10 -8.24 3.24
N ILE A 740 -15.90 -6.97 2.94
CA ILE A 740 -16.73 -5.85 3.39
C ILE A 740 -17.47 -5.29 2.18
N ALA A 741 -18.80 -5.17 2.30
CA ALA A 741 -19.67 -4.61 1.27
C ALA A 741 -20.55 -3.50 1.88
N PRO A 742 -20.04 -2.25 1.97
CA PRO A 742 -20.73 -1.13 2.58
C PRO A 742 -21.92 -0.64 1.76
N VAL A 743 -22.89 -0.03 2.44
CA VAL A 743 -23.93 0.79 1.79
C VAL A 743 -23.35 2.15 1.50
N THR A 744 -23.38 2.57 0.23
CA THR A 744 -22.72 3.79 -0.23
C THR A 744 -23.65 4.89 -0.71
N ASP A 745 -24.96 4.68 -0.61
CA ASP A 745 -25.97 5.61 -1.12
C ASP A 745 -27.00 5.92 -0.05
N GLU A 746 -27.44 7.19 0.00
CA GLU A 746 -28.38 7.68 0.99
C GLU A 746 -29.74 6.95 0.90
N GLY A 747 -30.31 6.63 2.06
CA GLY A 747 -31.61 5.96 2.16
C GLY A 747 -31.57 4.46 1.82
N ALA A 748 -30.47 3.94 1.27
CA ALA A 748 -30.38 2.54 0.89
C ALA A 748 -30.35 1.62 2.14
N ARG A 749 -31.07 0.50 2.04
CA ARG A 749 -31.16 -0.55 3.07
C ARG A 749 -30.82 -1.94 2.52
N THR A 750 -30.33 -1.97 1.29
CA THR A 750 -29.81 -3.14 0.59
C THR A 750 -28.57 -2.72 -0.21
N VAL A 751 -27.70 -3.68 -0.54
CA VAL A 751 -26.51 -3.44 -1.37
C VAL A 751 -26.33 -4.58 -2.36
N GLN A 752 -25.86 -4.26 -3.56
CA GLN A 752 -25.46 -5.26 -4.56
C GLN A 752 -24.03 -5.72 -4.27
N VAL A 753 -23.86 -7.01 -4.02
CA VAL A 753 -22.58 -7.62 -3.65
C VAL A 753 -22.22 -8.65 -4.69
N TYR A 754 -21.07 -8.48 -5.35
CA TYR A 754 -20.56 -9.47 -6.28
C TYR A 754 -19.97 -10.64 -5.52
N ILE A 755 -20.36 -11.87 -5.89
CA ILE A 755 -19.93 -13.10 -5.22
C ILE A 755 -18.98 -13.88 -6.17
N PRO A 756 -17.65 -13.77 -6.00
CA PRO A 756 -16.69 -14.51 -6.80
C PRO A 756 -16.75 -16.01 -6.57
N SER A 757 -16.02 -16.77 -7.40
CA SER A 757 -15.95 -18.24 -7.43
C SER A 757 -15.29 -18.87 -6.18
N SER A 758 -15.95 -18.74 -5.03
CA SER A 758 -15.55 -19.32 -3.75
C SER A 758 -16.80 -19.54 -2.90
N PRO A 759 -16.82 -20.50 -1.96
CA PRO A 759 -17.83 -20.52 -0.92
C PRO A 759 -17.70 -19.26 -0.08
N TRP A 760 -18.84 -18.62 0.19
CA TRP A 760 -18.96 -17.43 1.02
C TRP A 760 -20.02 -17.65 2.09
N TYR A 761 -19.82 -17.08 3.27
CA TYR A 761 -20.74 -17.21 4.40
C TYR A 761 -21.01 -15.84 5.01
N ASN A 762 -22.26 -15.55 5.33
CA ASN A 762 -22.61 -14.33 6.04
C ASN A 762 -22.02 -14.36 7.46
N PHE A 763 -21.29 -13.32 7.86
CA PHE A 763 -20.62 -13.28 9.17
C PHE A 763 -21.59 -13.43 10.35
N TYR A 764 -22.77 -12.80 10.29
CA TYR A 764 -23.69 -12.69 11.42
C TYR A 764 -24.51 -13.96 11.67
N ASN A 765 -25.13 -14.50 10.62
CA ASN A 765 -26.02 -15.67 10.75
C ASN A 765 -25.35 -16.98 10.29
N GLY A 766 -24.24 -16.89 9.56
CA GLY A 766 -23.48 -17.97 8.95
C GLY A 766 -24.17 -18.79 7.88
N SER A 767 -25.23 -18.25 7.28
CA SER A 767 -25.80 -18.79 6.05
C SER A 767 -24.75 -18.80 4.93
N MET A 768 -24.62 -19.94 4.25
CA MET A 768 -23.83 -20.05 3.02
C MET A 768 -24.51 -19.28 1.89
N ILE A 769 -23.73 -18.52 1.15
CA ILE A 769 -24.15 -17.85 -0.08
C ILE A 769 -23.77 -18.75 -1.27
N PRO A 770 -24.72 -19.11 -2.14
CA PRO A 770 -24.43 -19.93 -3.30
C PRO A 770 -23.38 -19.29 -4.22
N VAL A 771 -22.43 -20.09 -4.70
CA VAL A 771 -21.41 -19.65 -5.67
C VAL A 771 -22.09 -19.41 -7.02
N GLN A 772 -22.13 -18.16 -7.48
CA GLN A 772 -22.87 -17.80 -8.69
C GLN A 772 -22.10 -16.87 -9.65
N ASN A 773 -20.91 -16.35 -9.31
CA ASN A 773 -20.11 -15.41 -10.13
C ASN A 773 -20.94 -14.21 -10.62
N GLN A 774 -21.81 -13.71 -9.76
CA GLN A 774 -22.73 -12.62 -10.08
C GLN A 774 -23.01 -11.78 -8.84
N SER A 775 -23.60 -10.61 -9.06
CA SER A 775 -24.09 -9.76 -7.98
C SER A 775 -25.39 -10.30 -7.40
N ILE A 776 -25.50 -10.24 -6.08
CA ILE A 776 -26.74 -10.52 -5.34
C ILE A 776 -27.11 -9.33 -4.46
N SER A 777 -28.41 -9.15 -4.24
CA SER A 777 -28.91 -8.16 -3.29
C SER A 777 -28.81 -8.70 -1.87
N ILE A 778 -28.10 -8.00 -0.98
CA ILE A 778 -28.00 -8.32 0.45
C ILE A 778 -28.70 -7.24 1.27
N ASN A 779 -29.50 -7.66 2.25
CA ASN A 779 -30.10 -6.75 3.22
C ASN A 779 -29.02 -6.09 4.08
N ALA A 780 -29.09 -4.76 4.16
CA ALA A 780 -28.16 -3.92 4.89
C ALA A 780 -28.94 -2.79 5.58
N PRO A 781 -29.78 -3.11 6.60
CA PRO A 781 -30.48 -2.10 7.37
C PRO A 781 -29.47 -1.15 8.06
N LEU A 782 -29.93 -0.04 8.64
CA LEU A 782 -29.04 1.00 9.17
C LEU A 782 -28.10 0.47 10.26
N GLU A 783 -28.51 -0.58 10.96
CA GLU A 783 -27.82 -1.23 12.07
C GLU A 783 -26.76 -2.26 11.62
N THR A 784 -26.65 -2.56 10.32
CA THR A 784 -25.81 -3.65 9.84
C THR A 784 -25.11 -3.33 8.52
N ILE A 785 -23.80 -3.56 8.50
CA ILE A 785 -22.99 -3.61 7.29
C ILE A 785 -22.78 -5.07 6.87
N PRO A 786 -23.00 -5.44 5.60
CA PRO A 786 -22.70 -6.78 5.13
C PRO A 786 -21.22 -7.15 5.23
N ILE A 787 -20.96 -8.29 5.88
CA ILE A 787 -19.63 -8.90 6.02
C ILE A 787 -19.74 -10.36 5.60
N LEU A 788 -18.90 -10.79 4.66
CA LEU A 788 -18.86 -12.16 4.17
C LEU A 788 -17.50 -12.80 4.43
N LEU A 789 -17.50 -14.07 4.85
CA LEU A 789 -16.32 -14.88 5.09
C LEU A 789 -16.10 -15.85 3.94
N ARG A 790 -14.92 -15.82 3.34
CA ARG A 790 -14.50 -16.73 2.27
C ARG A 790 -14.10 -18.09 2.86
N GLY A 791 -14.47 -19.19 2.21
CA GLY A 791 -13.95 -20.51 2.57
C GLY A 791 -12.47 -20.70 2.22
N GLY A 792 -11.83 -21.61 2.95
CA GLY A 792 -10.39 -21.83 2.97
C GLY A 792 -9.67 -21.15 4.13
N ALA A 793 -10.39 -20.48 5.03
CA ALA A 793 -9.83 -19.57 6.02
C ALA A 793 -9.96 -20.08 7.45
N ILE A 794 -8.93 -19.84 8.26
CA ILE A 794 -9.03 -19.81 9.72
C ILE A 794 -8.72 -18.38 10.17
N VAL A 795 -9.72 -17.68 10.73
CA VAL A 795 -9.57 -16.30 11.19
C VAL A 795 -9.39 -16.30 12.71
N PRO A 796 -8.23 -15.87 13.23
CA PRO A 796 -8.05 -15.73 14.66
C PRO A 796 -8.82 -14.54 15.21
N THR A 797 -9.49 -14.76 16.33
CA THR A 797 -10.27 -13.74 17.04
C THR A 797 -9.85 -13.65 18.50
N GLN A 798 -10.17 -12.55 19.15
CA GLN A 798 -10.00 -12.36 20.59
C GLN A 798 -11.23 -11.65 21.15
N GLY A 799 -11.58 -11.87 22.42
CA GLY A 799 -12.71 -11.15 23.02
C GLY A 799 -12.55 -9.62 22.93
N PHE A 800 -13.59 -8.92 22.50
CA PHE A 800 -13.56 -7.46 22.46
C PHE A 800 -13.58 -6.86 23.87
N ALA A 801 -13.10 -5.63 24.00
CA ALA A 801 -13.21 -4.82 25.21
C ALA A 801 -13.24 -3.33 24.84
N ASN A 802 -13.26 -2.44 25.84
CA ASN A 802 -13.34 -0.99 25.60
C ASN A 802 -12.05 -0.38 25.01
N ASN A 803 -10.92 -1.08 25.06
CA ASN A 803 -9.66 -0.70 24.41
C ASN A 803 -8.79 -1.95 24.20
N THR A 804 -7.69 -1.83 23.43
CA THR A 804 -6.81 -2.96 23.14
C THR A 804 -6.01 -3.45 24.35
N LYS A 805 -5.69 -2.59 25.32
CA LYS A 805 -5.05 -3.01 26.58
C LYS A 805 -5.89 -4.10 27.27
N LEU A 806 -7.21 -3.92 27.31
CA LEU A 806 -8.14 -4.88 27.91
C LEU A 806 -8.49 -6.04 26.96
N SER A 807 -8.65 -5.79 25.65
CA SER A 807 -9.03 -6.86 24.71
C SER A 807 -7.93 -7.89 24.54
N ARG A 808 -6.66 -7.47 24.61
CA ARG A 808 -5.48 -8.36 24.57
C ARG A 808 -5.40 -9.33 25.75
N MET A 809 -6.12 -9.07 26.84
CA MET A 809 -6.23 -9.99 27.99
C MET A 809 -7.36 -11.01 27.83
N GLN A 810 -8.23 -10.85 26.82
CA GLN A 810 -9.34 -11.77 26.60
C GLN A 810 -8.86 -13.06 25.94
N PRO A 811 -9.58 -14.18 26.12
CA PRO A 811 -9.26 -15.42 25.43
C PRO A 811 -9.39 -15.31 23.90
N PHE A 812 -8.63 -16.14 23.20
CA PHE A 812 -8.70 -16.30 21.76
C PHE A 812 -9.90 -17.17 21.34
N GLY A 813 -10.34 -16.94 20.10
CA GLY A 813 -11.23 -17.83 19.35
C GLY A 813 -10.69 -18.08 17.94
N LEU A 814 -11.23 -19.08 17.26
CA LEU A 814 -10.97 -19.32 15.84
C LEU A 814 -12.28 -19.47 15.08
N ILE A 815 -12.41 -18.72 13.99
CA ILE A 815 -13.48 -18.93 13.00
C ILE A 815 -12.90 -19.78 11.87
N ILE A 816 -13.43 -20.98 11.69
CA ILE A 816 -12.97 -21.97 10.70
C ILE A 816 -14.01 -22.03 9.58
N ILE A 817 -13.61 -21.62 8.37
CA ILE A 817 -14.45 -21.64 7.18
C ILE A 817 -13.79 -22.56 6.14
N PRO A 818 -14.19 -23.85 6.06
CA PRO A 818 -13.64 -24.77 5.07
C PRO A 818 -13.92 -24.34 3.62
N ASP A 819 -12.97 -24.63 2.72
CA ASP A 819 -13.18 -24.49 1.27
C ASP A 819 -14.04 -25.64 0.72
N LEU A 820 -14.22 -25.68 -0.61
CA LEU A 820 -14.97 -26.76 -1.28
C LEU A 820 -14.33 -28.15 -1.10
N ASN A 821 -13.03 -28.21 -0.80
CA ASN A 821 -12.31 -29.45 -0.51
C ASN A 821 -12.37 -29.82 0.99
N GLY A 822 -13.04 -29.00 1.81
CA GLY A 822 -13.14 -29.18 3.25
C GLY A 822 -11.89 -28.78 4.02
N ASN A 823 -10.98 -27.99 3.44
CA ASN A 823 -9.75 -27.56 4.11
C ASN A 823 -9.79 -26.08 4.48
N ALA A 824 -9.10 -25.69 5.54
CA ALA A 824 -8.88 -24.29 5.88
C ALA A 824 -7.51 -24.07 6.52
N VAL A 825 -6.93 -22.88 6.30
CA VAL A 825 -5.63 -22.48 6.86
C VAL A 825 -5.72 -21.04 7.39
N GLY A 826 -4.97 -20.77 8.45
CA GLY A 826 -4.78 -19.41 8.96
C GLY A 826 -3.56 -19.33 9.85
N ASP A 827 -3.09 -18.12 10.09
CA ASP A 827 -1.93 -17.84 10.93
C ASP A 827 -2.31 -16.89 12.06
N LEU A 828 -1.58 -16.95 13.17
CA LEU A 828 -1.63 -15.97 14.25
C LEU A 828 -0.21 -15.51 14.57
N PHE A 829 0.04 -14.21 14.37
CA PHE A 829 1.19 -13.51 14.93
C PHE A 829 0.79 -12.77 16.20
N TYR A 830 1.63 -12.87 17.23
CA TYR A 830 1.41 -12.17 18.50
C TYR A 830 2.72 -11.84 19.20
N ASP A 831 3.01 -10.58 19.45
CA ASP A 831 4.09 -10.12 20.34
C ASP A 831 3.49 -9.29 21.48
N ASP A 832 4.29 -8.53 22.22
CA ASP A 832 3.80 -7.65 23.29
C ASP A 832 2.93 -6.48 22.78
N GLY A 833 2.96 -6.21 21.47
CA GLY A 833 2.18 -5.18 20.80
C GLY A 833 2.80 -3.78 20.81
N GLU A 834 3.97 -3.57 21.40
CA GLU A 834 4.53 -2.22 21.54
C GLU A 834 6.05 -2.11 21.60
N SER A 835 6.80 -3.19 21.83
CA SER A 835 8.26 -3.12 21.83
C SER A 835 8.83 -2.93 20.43
N ILE A 836 9.98 -2.27 20.38
CA ILE A 836 10.78 -2.09 19.17
C ILE A 836 11.47 -3.43 18.85
N ASP A 837 11.66 -3.72 17.55
CA ASP A 837 12.48 -4.85 17.04
C ASP A 837 12.13 -6.26 17.52
N THR A 838 10.87 -6.50 17.92
CA THR A 838 10.38 -7.83 18.35
C THR A 838 10.62 -8.91 17.30
N ILE A 839 10.50 -8.57 16.02
CA ILE A 839 10.72 -9.49 14.90
C ILE A 839 12.18 -9.94 14.80
N THR A 840 13.12 -8.98 14.79
CA THR A 840 14.56 -9.26 14.70
C THR A 840 15.03 -10.06 15.91
N ALA A 841 14.54 -9.72 17.11
CA ALA A 841 14.84 -10.43 18.35
C ALA A 841 14.15 -11.81 18.48
N LYS A 842 13.22 -12.14 17.57
CA LYS A 842 12.33 -13.30 17.64
C LYS A 842 11.51 -13.35 18.95
N SER A 843 11.21 -12.20 19.54
CA SER A 843 10.43 -12.05 20.78
C SER A 843 8.92 -12.02 20.49
N TYR A 844 8.43 -13.03 19.76
CA TYR A 844 7.04 -13.14 19.35
C TYR A 844 6.57 -14.61 19.29
N PHE A 845 5.26 -14.80 19.26
CA PHE A 845 4.58 -16.06 18.97
C PHE A 845 4.08 -16.05 17.52
N LEU A 846 4.33 -17.13 16.80
CA LEU A 846 3.80 -17.37 15.46
C LEU A 846 3.32 -18.81 15.36
N ALA A 847 2.06 -18.99 14.98
CA ALA A 847 1.49 -20.31 14.74
C ALA A 847 0.63 -20.37 13.49
N THR A 848 0.67 -21.50 12.81
CA THR A 848 -0.23 -21.86 11.72
C THR A 848 -1.27 -22.87 12.18
N PHE A 849 -2.53 -22.60 11.84
CA PHE A 849 -3.67 -23.47 12.03
C PHE A 849 -4.04 -24.16 10.72
N LYS A 850 -4.40 -25.45 10.80
CA LYS A 850 -4.89 -26.23 9.65
C LYS A 850 -6.10 -27.05 10.03
N TRP A 851 -7.16 -26.95 9.24
CA TRP A 851 -8.38 -27.76 9.36
C TRP A 851 -8.52 -28.71 8.17
N SER A 852 -8.99 -29.93 8.42
CA SER A 852 -9.53 -30.81 7.38
C SER A 852 -10.84 -31.46 7.82
N SER A 853 -11.91 -31.24 7.05
CA SER A 853 -13.21 -31.87 7.25
C SER A 853 -13.21 -33.38 6.98
N SER A 854 -12.20 -33.90 6.27
CA SER A 854 -12.07 -35.35 5.97
C SER A 854 -11.67 -36.17 7.20
N THR A 855 -10.80 -35.61 8.04
CA THR A 855 -10.37 -36.19 9.31
C THR A 855 -11.10 -35.54 10.50
N SER A 856 -11.85 -34.46 10.25
CA SER A 856 -12.42 -33.56 11.24
C SER A 856 -11.41 -33.10 12.28
N GLN A 857 -10.21 -32.74 11.83
CA GLN A 857 -9.11 -32.33 12.70
C GLN A 857 -8.70 -30.88 12.48
N LEU A 858 -8.56 -30.14 13.58
CA LEU A 858 -7.82 -28.88 13.65
C LEU A 858 -6.44 -29.15 14.25
N THR A 859 -5.39 -28.69 13.58
CA THR A 859 -4.01 -28.74 14.08
C THR A 859 -3.46 -27.32 14.23
N MET A 860 -2.78 -27.05 15.34
CA MET A 860 -1.94 -25.86 15.53
C MET A 860 -0.47 -26.27 15.50
N MET A 861 0.35 -25.55 14.75
CA MET A 861 1.81 -25.72 14.69
C MET A 861 2.45 -24.39 15.05
N VAL A 862 3.29 -24.38 16.08
CA VAL A 862 4.01 -23.17 16.52
C VAL A 862 5.35 -23.10 15.79
N ASP A 863 5.53 -22.08 14.97
CA ASP A 863 6.76 -21.84 14.20
C ASP A 863 7.79 -21.05 15.03
N VAL A 864 7.31 -20.10 15.84
CA VAL A 864 8.14 -19.30 16.76
C VAL A 864 7.42 -19.18 18.09
N ASN A 865 8.13 -19.46 19.20
CA ASN A 865 7.61 -19.39 20.55
C ASN A 865 8.51 -18.52 21.45
N GLY A 866 8.75 -17.28 21.04
CA GLY A 866 9.63 -16.35 21.76
C GLY A 866 8.93 -15.41 22.74
N TYR A 867 7.59 -15.37 22.73
CA TYR A 867 6.80 -14.52 23.63
C TYR A 867 6.22 -15.35 24.79
N LYS A 868 6.81 -15.20 25.98
CA LYS A 868 6.56 -16.07 27.13
C LYS A 868 5.13 -15.96 27.66
N GLU A 869 4.54 -14.77 27.63
CA GLU A 869 3.20 -14.51 28.13
C GLU A 869 2.12 -15.27 27.36
N MET A 870 2.44 -15.80 26.17
CA MET A 870 1.53 -16.66 25.42
C MET A 870 1.09 -17.90 26.21
N SER A 871 1.90 -18.37 27.17
CA SER A 871 1.57 -19.50 28.04
C SER A 871 0.36 -19.25 28.95
N ASN A 872 0.06 -17.98 29.20
CA ASN A 872 -1.09 -17.57 30.01
C ASN A 872 -2.35 -17.39 29.17
N MET A 873 -2.20 -17.31 27.84
CA MET A 873 -3.31 -17.11 26.92
C MET A 873 -4.03 -18.42 26.62
N LYS A 874 -5.33 -18.33 26.34
CA LYS A 874 -6.16 -19.51 26.09
C LYS A 874 -6.98 -19.39 24.82
N LEU A 875 -7.11 -20.48 24.08
CA LEU A 875 -8.14 -20.69 23.07
C LEU A 875 -9.42 -21.16 23.78
N ASN A 876 -10.46 -20.33 23.73
CA ASN A 876 -11.72 -20.60 24.43
C ASN A 876 -12.87 -20.98 23.48
N SER A 877 -12.85 -20.50 22.23
CA SER A 877 -13.95 -20.75 21.30
C SER A 877 -13.51 -21.22 19.91
N LEU A 878 -14.36 -22.04 19.30
CA LEU A 878 -14.29 -22.44 17.90
C LEU A 878 -15.65 -22.21 17.26
N THR A 879 -15.67 -21.59 16.09
CA THR A 879 -16.86 -21.49 15.24
C THR A 879 -16.55 -22.11 13.90
N ILE A 880 -17.18 -23.23 13.57
CA ILE A 880 -16.89 -24.01 12.36
C ILE A 880 -18.08 -23.98 11.43
N TYR A 881 -17.86 -23.48 10.22
CA TYR A 881 -18.90 -23.32 9.19
C TYR A 881 -19.01 -24.57 8.31
N GLY A 882 -20.22 -24.86 7.83
CA GLY A 882 -20.47 -25.91 6.83
C GLY A 882 -20.26 -27.35 7.32
N LEU A 883 -20.31 -27.59 8.63
CA LEU A 883 -20.18 -28.93 9.20
C LEU A 883 -21.53 -29.67 9.23
N LYS A 884 -21.54 -30.93 8.78
CA LYS A 884 -22.77 -31.74 8.78
C LYS A 884 -23.27 -31.99 10.22
N PRO A 885 -24.60 -31.98 10.46
CA PRO A 885 -25.21 -32.11 11.80
C PRO A 885 -24.85 -33.35 12.63
N THR A 886 -24.21 -34.36 12.03
CA THR A 886 -23.87 -35.64 12.68
C THR A 886 -22.64 -35.55 13.59
N GLN A 887 -21.95 -34.41 13.64
CA GLN A 887 -20.78 -34.18 14.51
C GLN A 887 -21.16 -33.30 15.70
N THR A 888 -21.35 -33.89 16.88
CA THR A 888 -21.92 -33.22 18.07
C THR A 888 -20.99 -33.17 19.29
N THR A 889 -19.75 -33.65 19.16
CA THR A 889 -18.80 -33.70 20.27
C THR A 889 -17.44 -33.24 19.80
N VAL A 890 -16.79 -32.33 20.53
CA VAL A 890 -15.40 -31.95 20.26
C VAL A 890 -14.50 -32.55 21.32
N HIS A 891 -13.44 -33.22 20.88
CA HIS A 891 -12.45 -33.85 21.74
C HIS A 891 -11.11 -33.14 21.61
N VAL A 892 -10.62 -32.61 22.73
CA VAL A 892 -9.27 -32.04 22.82
C VAL A 892 -8.49 -32.81 23.88
N ALA A 893 -7.35 -33.40 23.49
CA ALA A 893 -6.50 -34.16 24.39
C ALA A 893 -7.26 -35.21 25.25
N GLY A 894 -8.30 -35.84 24.68
CA GLY A 894 -9.15 -36.82 25.36
C GLY A 894 -10.29 -36.23 26.20
N LYS A 895 -10.34 -34.91 26.44
CA LYS A 895 -11.46 -34.23 27.11
C LYS A 895 -12.56 -33.88 26.09
N GLN A 896 -13.81 -34.19 26.44
CA GLN A 896 -14.98 -33.87 25.63
C GLN A 896 -15.53 -32.48 25.99
N PHE A 897 -15.90 -31.70 24.98
CA PHE A 897 -16.55 -30.40 25.09
C PHE A 897 -17.93 -30.44 24.45
N SER A 898 -18.88 -29.77 25.09
CA SER A 898 -20.23 -29.59 24.57
C SER A 898 -20.21 -28.65 23.36
N THR A 899 -20.99 -28.99 22.34
CA THR A 899 -21.15 -28.16 21.13
C THR A 899 -22.56 -27.62 21.04
N SER A 900 -22.71 -26.36 20.63
CA SER A 900 -23.99 -25.86 20.12
C SER A 900 -24.02 -25.96 18.60
N LEU A 901 -25.10 -26.54 18.06
CA LEU A 901 -25.33 -26.65 16.62
C LEU A 901 -26.41 -25.64 16.22
N ARG A 902 -26.17 -24.91 15.14
CA ARG A 902 -27.21 -24.16 14.43
C ARG A 902 -27.63 -24.97 13.19
N PRO A 903 -28.71 -25.80 13.27
CA PRO A 903 -28.97 -26.81 12.25
C PRO A 903 -29.26 -26.23 10.87
N ASN A 904 -29.91 -25.06 10.83
CA ASN A 904 -30.29 -24.38 9.59
C ASN A 904 -29.09 -23.81 8.82
N THR A 905 -27.98 -23.50 9.50
CA THR A 905 -26.78 -22.89 8.92
C THR A 905 -25.55 -23.78 8.97
N GLN A 906 -25.66 -24.98 9.55
CA GLN A 906 -24.57 -25.97 9.64
C GLN A 906 -23.32 -25.41 10.34
N ILE A 907 -23.55 -24.61 11.39
CA ILE A 907 -22.48 -24.03 12.22
C ILE A 907 -22.37 -24.82 13.50
N VAL A 908 -21.14 -25.24 13.81
CA VAL A 908 -20.78 -25.84 15.09
C VAL A 908 -20.01 -24.82 15.91
N GLU A 909 -20.50 -24.55 17.11
CA GLU A 909 -19.87 -23.65 18.07
C GLU A 909 -19.41 -24.45 19.30
N VAL A 910 -18.19 -24.19 19.72
CA VAL A 910 -17.59 -24.74 20.94
C VAL A 910 -17.11 -23.56 21.76
N ASN A 911 -17.43 -23.55 23.05
CA ASN A 911 -17.01 -22.51 23.99
C ASN A 911 -16.39 -23.15 25.22
N ASP A 912 -15.79 -22.32 26.08
CA ASP A 912 -15.24 -22.72 27.38
C ASP A 912 -14.18 -23.81 27.30
N MET A 913 -13.41 -23.80 26.20
CA MET A 913 -12.39 -24.81 25.96
C MET A 913 -11.17 -24.67 26.86
N GLY A 914 -10.75 -23.42 27.11
CA GLY A 914 -9.64 -23.09 28.00
C GLY A 914 -8.29 -23.74 27.64
N LEU A 915 -7.99 -23.95 26.36
CA LEU A 915 -6.74 -24.59 25.94
C LEU A 915 -5.58 -23.59 25.97
N PRO A 916 -4.39 -23.90 26.53
CA PRO A 916 -3.23 -22.97 26.64
C PRO A 916 -2.46 -22.67 25.34
N MET A 917 -2.34 -21.46 24.83
CA MET A 917 -1.86 -21.22 23.44
C MET A 917 -0.39 -21.54 23.10
N ASP A 918 0.48 -21.82 24.08
CA ASP A 918 1.94 -21.96 23.92
C ASP A 918 2.57 -23.36 23.67
N PRO A 919 1.86 -24.50 23.62
CA PRO A 919 2.49 -25.79 23.40
C PRO A 919 2.92 -25.91 21.94
N SER A 920 4.01 -26.65 21.72
CA SER A 920 4.61 -26.83 20.41
C SER A 920 3.65 -27.34 19.33
N ARG A 921 2.63 -28.11 19.73
CA ARG A 921 1.59 -28.61 18.82
C ARG A 921 0.30 -28.97 19.55
N TRP A 922 -0.83 -28.71 18.88
CA TRP A 922 -2.13 -29.23 19.26
C TRP A 922 -2.87 -29.94 18.15
N ILE A 923 -3.74 -30.87 18.55
CA ILE A 923 -4.71 -31.53 17.67
C ILE A 923 -6.06 -31.55 18.39
N ILE A 924 -7.10 -31.04 17.73
CA ILE A 924 -8.49 -31.10 18.16
C ILE A 924 -9.25 -31.97 17.15
N ASN A 925 -9.96 -32.98 17.65
CA ASN A 925 -10.82 -33.84 16.84
C ASN A 925 -12.28 -33.40 17.03
N VAL A 926 -13.02 -33.23 15.95
CA VAL A 926 -14.43 -32.82 15.95
C VAL A 926 -15.28 -33.97 15.40
N GLY A 927 -16.25 -34.43 16.18
CA GLY A 927 -17.13 -35.54 15.84
C GLY A 927 -17.05 -36.72 16.81
N SER A 928 -17.88 -37.73 16.56
CA SER A 928 -17.87 -38.98 17.30
C SER A 928 -16.58 -39.73 16.98
N ILE A 929 -15.60 -39.61 17.87
CA ILE A 929 -14.61 -40.67 17.98
C ILE A 929 -15.42 -41.89 18.39
N ASN A 930 -15.68 -42.81 17.45
CA ASN A 930 -15.83 -44.20 17.84
C ASN A 930 -14.53 -44.54 18.55
N PHE A 931 -14.53 -44.44 19.88
CA PHE A 931 -13.56 -45.14 20.68
C PHE A 931 -13.78 -46.61 20.32
N ILE A 932 -13.09 -47.10 19.29
CA ILE A 932 -12.53 -48.43 19.40
C ILE A 932 -11.67 -48.27 20.64
N LYS A 933 -12.20 -48.73 21.78
CA LYS A 933 -11.48 -48.68 23.03
C LYS A 933 -10.09 -49.20 22.69
N ILE A 934 -9.04 -48.44 22.98
CA ILE A 934 -7.69 -48.99 22.98
C ILE A 934 -7.67 -50.21 23.93
N ASN A 935 -8.57 -50.24 24.94
CA ASN A 935 -8.86 -51.43 25.75
C ASN A 935 -9.57 -52.59 25.03
N GLU A 936 -10.28 -52.40 23.91
CA GLU A 936 -10.82 -53.49 23.07
C GLU A 936 -9.81 -53.98 22.03
N LEU A 937 -8.91 -53.13 21.52
CA LEU A 937 -7.72 -53.58 20.81
C LEU A 937 -6.77 -54.37 21.73
N CYS A 938 -6.63 -53.96 23.00
CA CYS A 938 -5.92 -54.74 24.02
C CYS A 938 -6.69 -55.99 24.49
N LYS A 939 -8.03 -56.05 24.38
CA LYS A 939 -8.82 -57.26 24.67
C LYS A 939 -8.86 -58.25 23.51
N LEU A 940 -8.84 -57.77 22.26
CA LEU A 940 -8.61 -58.59 21.07
C LEU A 940 -7.16 -59.13 21.01
N TYR A 941 -6.22 -58.47 21.69
CA TYR A 941 -4.87 -58.99 21.92
C TYR A 941 -4.78 -59.99 23.10
N ASN A 942 -5.76 -60.00 24.02
CA ASN A 942 -5.74 -60.82 25.25
C ASN A 942 -6.77 -61.97 25.27
N GLN A 943 -7.51 -62.21 24.17
CA GLN A 943 -8.48 -63.32 24.07
C GLN A 943 -8.01 -64.51 23.22
N ASN A 944 -6.77 -64.50 22.72
CA ASN A 944 -6.20 -65.62 21.97
C ASN A 944 -4.94 -66.22 22.63
N ASP A 945 -4.92 -66.33 23.97
CA ASP A 945 -3.96 -67.26 24.58
C ASP A 945 -4.44 -67.77 25.95
N LYS A 946 -5.25 -68.84 25.90
CA LYS A 946 -5.24 -69.86 26.94
C LYS A 946 -5.26 -71.23 26.27
N ASP A 947 -4.24 -72.00 26.63
CA ASP A 947 -4.03 -73.45 26.44
C ASP A 947 -3.44 -73.86 25.07
N LYS A 948 -2.24 -74.47 24.95
CA LYS A 948 -1.45 -75.29 25.87
C LYS A 948 0.05 -75.32 25.52
N ASN A 949 0.83 -75.39 26.60
CA ASN A 949 2.20 -75.90 26.76
C ASN A 949 3.38 -75.11 26.18
N GLY A 950 4.07 -74.43 27.10
CA GLY A 950 5.21 -73.56 26.86
C GLY A 950 6.44 -74.23 26.23
N THR A 951 7.00 -73.55 25.25
CA THR A 951 8.34 -72.93 25.31
C THR A 951 8.51 -72.07 24.06
N SER A 952 9.05 -70.87 24.28
CA SER A 952 9.06 -69.73 23.35
C SER A 952 9.75 -70.02 22.01
N THR A 953 8.98 -69.99 20.91
CA THR A 953 9.49 -70.04 19.52
C THR A 953 9.23 -68.75 18.77
N ASN A 954 10.32 -68.23 18.20
CA ASN A 954 10.38 -67.34 17.04
C ASN A 954 9.32 -67.65 15.99
N PHE A 955 8.53 -66.65 15.55
CA PHE A 955 8.18 -66.51 14.14
C PHE A 955 7.90 -65.04 13.77
N LEU A 956 8.98 -64.34 13.43
CA LEU A 956 9.02 -63.14 12.61
C LEU A 956 9.00 -63.54 11.12
N LYS A 957 7.99 -63.08 10.36
CA LYS A 957 7.93 -62.86 8.89
C LYS A 957 6.45 -62.95 8.50
N HIS A 958 5.67 -61.88 8.28
CA HIS A 958 5.93 -60.65 7.57
C HIS A 958 5.14 -59.49 8.18
N LEU A 959 5.88 -58.44 8.56
CA LEU A 959 5.54 -57.02 8.63
C LEU A 959 6.57 -56.44 9.61
N LYS A 960 7.72 -56.00 9.07
CA LYS A 960 8.69 -55.28 9.90
C LYS A 960 8.48 -53.78 9.78
N PRO A 961 8.40 -53.07 10.92
CA PRO A 961 7.98 -51.69 11.00
C PRO A 961 9.18 -50.74 11.05
N ILE A 962 8.83 -49.48 10.90
CA ILE A 962 9.64 -48.29 11.02
C ILE A 962 10.07 -48.06 12.49
N HIS A 963 11.36 -47.78 12.65
CA HIS A 963 12.13 -47.13 13.74
C HIS A 963 12.54 -47.83 15.06
N SER A 964 13.86 -48.16 15.05
CA SER A 964 14.91 -47.80 16.03
C SER A 964 15.34 -48.79 17.14
N VAL A 965 16.65 -49.11 17.09
CA VAL A 965 17.59 -49.69 18.07
C VAL A 965 18.97 -49.15 17.62
N GLU A 966 19.97 -48.77 18.40
CA GLU A 966 20.24 -48.53 19.83
C GLU A 966 21.76 -48.30 19.89
N TYR A 967 22.32 -47.52 20.83
CA TYR A 967 23.50 -48.01 21.56
C TYR A 967 23.59 -47.42 22.98
N LYS A 968 24.09 -48.29 23.87
CA LYS A 968 23.95 -48.40 25.33
C LYS A 968 24.95 -47.60 26.19
N LYS A 969 24.46 -47.24 27.40
CA LYS A 969 25.01 -47.35 28.79
C LYS A 969 26.49 -47.02 29.10
N ARG A 970 26.69 -46.21 30.16
CA ARG A 970 27.08 -46.67 31.53
C ARG A 970 26.88 -45.57 32.59
N TYR A 971 26.50 -46.00 33.79
CA TYR A 971 26.43 -45.26 35.06
C TYR A 971 27.78 -45.30 35.79
N THR A 972 28.12 -44.23 36.53
CA THR A 972 28.67 -44.26 37.91
C THR A 972 28.36 -42.93 38.61
N GLU A 973 28.11 -43.03 39.91
CA GLU A 973 27.66 -42.01 40.87
C GLU A 973 28.80 -41.12 41.43
N GLU A 974 28.38 -40.13 42.22
CA GLU A 974 29.06 -39.44 43.35
C GLU A 974 29.74 -38.07 43.13
N ASP A 975 29.07 -37.07 43.74
CA ASP A 975 29.56 -36.06 44.71
C ASP A 975 30.36 -34.79 44.32
N GLU A 976 29.75 -33.68 44.76
CA GLU A 976 30.31 -32.51 45.46
C GLU A 976 31.06 -31.36 44.73
N CYS A 977 30.57 -30.16 45.09
CA CYS A 977 31.27 -28.87 45.32
C CYS A 977 31.75 -27.97 44.15
N LEU A 978 31.26 -26.72 44.21
CA LEU A 978 31.79 -25.46 43.62
C LEU A 978 33.25 -25.16 44.07
N PRO A 979 33.94 -24.06 43.65
CA PRO A 979 33.81 -23.12 42.51
C PRO A 979 35.18 -22.80 41.81
N GLU A 980 35.18 -21.76 40.95
CA GLU A 980 36.28 -20.82 40.61
C GLU A 980 37.00 -20.86 39.25
N GLU A 981 36.94 -19.69 38.60
CA GLU A 981 37.93 -18.92 37.83
C GLU A 981 38.81 -19.56 36.74
N GLY A 982 38.95 -18.83 35.61
CA GLY A 982 40.06 -19.06 34.68
C GLY A 982 39.87 -18.57 33.25
N ILE A 983 40.22 -17.32 33.02
CA ILE A 983 40.46 -16.64 31.74
C ILE A 983 41.39 -17.45 30.81
N PHE A 984 41.17 -17.47 29.49
CA PHE A 984 42.20 -17.17 28.47
C PHE A 984 41.64 -17.00 27.05
N GLU A 985 42.18 -15.97 26.39
CA GLU A 985 42.03 -15.53 25.01
C GLU A 985 42.68 -16.46 23.97
N GLY A 986 42.37 -16.24 22.69
CA GLY A 986 43.15 -16.73 21.53
C GLY A 986 42.24 -17.19 20.39
N ASN A 987 41.75 -16.31 19.52
CA ASN A 987 42.35 -15.87 18.24
C ASN A 987 42.60 -16.97 17.19
N ASP A 988 42.16 -16.58 15.98
CA ASP A 988 42.66 -16.91 14.64
C ASP A 988 42.07 -18.09 13.85
N GLU A 989 41.37 -17.67 12.79
CA GLU A 989 41.21 -18.16 11.41
C GLU A 989 41.51 -19.62 11.05
N PRO A 990 40.82 -20.10 9.99
CA PRO A 990 41.58 -20.70 8.91
C PRO A 990 41.21 -20.17 7.52
N THR A 991 42.24 -19.78 6.79
CA THR A 991 42.30 -19.81 5.32
C THR A 991 42.62 -21.24 4.84
N ALA A 992 42.14 -21.56 3.62
CA ALA A 992 42.69 -22.51 2.63
C ALA A 992 41.64 -23.44 2.00
N ASP A 993 41.09 -22.95 0.88
CA ASP A 993 41.09 -23.57 -0.45
C ASP A 993 41.45 -25.06 -0.59
N LEU A 994 40.59 -25.81 -1.28
CA LEU A 994 40.99 -27.02 -2.02
C LEU A 994 40.03 -27.27 -3.20
N SER A 995 40.62 -27.18 -4.38
CA SER A 995 40.05 -27.36 -5.70
C SER A 995 39.92 -28.83 -6.13
N THR A 996 38.88 -29.09 -6.93
CA THR A 996 38.80 -30.04 -8.07
C THR A 996 38.92 -31.55 -7.83
N THR A 997 37.90 -32.30 -8.28
CA THR A 997 37.99 -33.19 -9.45
C THR A 997 36.63 -33.85 -9.77
N ASN A 998 36.20 -33.70 -11.02
CA ASN A 998 35.18 -34.50 -11.71
C ASN A 998 35.88 -35.78 -12.24
N PRO A 999 35.20 -36.91 -12.57
CA PRO A 999 34.43 -36.95 -13.82
C PRO A 999 33.29 -38.01 -13.97
N SER A 1000 32.25 -37.63 -14.72
CA SER A 1000 31.69 -38.32 -15.91
C SER A 1000 30.76 -39.57 -15.85
N ILE A 1001 29.85 -39.58 -16.85
CA ILE A 1001 29.05 -40.68 -17.49
C ILE A 1001 27.70 -41.00 -16.81
N GLY A 1002 26.52 -41.07 -17.46
CA GLY A 1002 26.11 -40.95 -18.85
C GLY A 1002 24.64 -41.38 -19.03
N PHE A 1003 23.94 -40.70 -19.94
CA PHE A 1003 22.71 -41.02 -20.71
C PHE A 1003 21.76 -42.17 -20.32
N ILE A 1004 20.44 -41.89 -20.39
CA ILE A 1004 19.48 -42.55 -21.31
C ILE A 1004 18.31 -41.59 -21.60
N ARG A 1005 18.06 -41.40 -22.90
CA ARG A 1005 16.87 -40.81 -23.56
C ARG A 1005 15.96 -41.97 -23.97
N LEU A 1006 14.63 -41.80 -23.94
CA LEU A 1006 13.72 -42.54 -24.82
C LEU A 1006 12.53 -41.62 -25.19
N ASP A 1007 12.44 -41.33 -26.48
CA ASP A 1007 11.34 -40.63 -27.15
C ASP A 1007 10.31 -41.64 -27.70
N GLU A 1008 9.08 -41.13 -27.85
CA GLU A 1008 8.04 -41.40 -28.85
C GLU A 1008 7.48 -42.82 -29.11
N LEU A 1009 6.15 -42.92 -29.08
CA LEU A 1009 5.35 -43.60 -30.11
C LEU A 1009 3.92 -43.06 -30.16
N GLU A 1010 3.49 -42.72 -31.37
CA GLU A 1010 2.23 -42.08 -31.74
C GLU A 1010 1.02 -43.04 -31.88
N ASN A 1011 -0.15 -42.40 -31.95
CA ASN A 1011 -1.23 -42.59 -32.94
C ASN A 1011 -2.42 -43.57 -32.71
N ASN A 1012 -3.61 -42.92 -32.79
CA ASN A 1012 -4.85 -43.29 -33.46
C ASN A 1012 -5.83 -44.34 -32.87
N ARG A 1013 -7.03 -43.85 -32.51
CA ARG A 1013 -8.38 -44.28 -33.02
C ARG A 1013 -9.48 -43.39 -32.42
N GLN A 1014 -10.04 -42.45 -33.19
CA GLN A 1014 -11.27 -42.55 -33.99
C GLN A 1014 -12.63 -42.65 -33.25
N MET A 1015 -13.40 -41.55 -33.44
CA MET A 1015 -14.79 -41.49 -33.93
C MET A 1015 -16.02 -41.51 -32.99
N LYS A 1016 -16.79 -40.42 -33.18
CA LYS A 1016 -18.26 -40.26 -33.33
C LYS A 1016 -19.08 -40.09 -32.05
N LYS A 1017 -19.55 -38.85 -31.79
CA LYS A 1017 -20.76 -38.16 -32.34
C LYS A 1017 -22.03 -38.51 -31.57
N THR A 1018 -22.60 -37.53 -30.87
CA THR A 1018 -24.02 -37.19 -31.08
C THR A 1018 -24.29 -35.71 -30.86
N ASN A 1019 -24.89 -35.12 -31.88
CA ASN A 1019 -25.42 -33.76 -31.96
C ASN A 1019 -26.57 -33.53 -30.98
N LYS A 1020 -26.71 -32.30 -30.49
CA LYS A 1020 -28.02 -31.60 -30.51
C LYS A 1020 -27.80 -30.09 -30.70
N ARG A 1021 -28.17 -29.63 -31.90
CA ARG A 1021 -28.40 -28.23 -32.26
C ARG A 1021 -29.63 -27.73 -31.51
N PHE A 1022 -29.57 -26.50 -31.00
CA PHE A 1022 -30.72 -25.60 -30.98
C PHE A 1022 -30.32 -24.26 -31.60
N LYS A 1023 -31.11 -23.85 -32.60
CA LYS A 1023 -31.09 -22.53 -33.26
C LYS A 1023 -32.23 -21.72 -32.66
N MET A 1024 -31.99 -20.44 -32.36
CA MET A 1024 -32.87 -19.27 -32.65
C MET A 1024 -32.07 -18.02 -32.24
N LYS A 1025 -31.64 -17.16 -33.18
CA LYS A 1025 -32.35 -16.06 -33.86
C LYS A 1025 -32.73 -14.90 -32.93
N ASN A 1026 -32.06 -13.76 -33.21
CA ASN A 1026 -32.47 -12.36 -33.20
C ASN A 1026 -33.52 -11.89 -32.18
N GLN A 1027 -33.21 -10.84 -31.42
CA GLN A 1027 -33.69 -9.47 -31.71
C GLN A 1027 -33.24 -8.45 -30.64
N ILE A 1028 -32.78 -7.31 -31.17
CA ILE A 1028 -32.44 -6.00 -30.55
C ILE A 1028 -31.07 -5.95 -29.87
#